data_AF-A0A961V2U5-F1
#
_entry.id   AF-A0A961V2U5-F1
#
_cell.length_a   1.000
_cell.length_b   1.000
_cell.length_c   1.000
_cell.angle_alpha   90.00
_cell.angle_beta   90.00
_cell.angle_gamma   90.00
#
_symmetry.space_group_name_H-M   'P 1'
#
loop_
_entity.id
_entity.type
_entity.pdbx_description
1 polymer ?
#
loop_
_entity_poly.entity_id
_entity_poly.type
_entity_poly.pdbx_seq_one_letter_code
_entity_poly.pdbx_strand_id
1 'polypeptide(L)'
;MLVGIVLVGIVGLRLWVAPSLPELGLEEETTSPGETGPLPEAGPSTTTARPDPADIVAAGQRDAASVAADTPWDGNPPAVYVVVPTWSGAALESLKVNLSAVDVVLPQWYQIASADGAIREEDARRKASLAAYLADQPSLSVLPIVGAGDDPDAAAAALSSVAGRQHLVAALAEAASQGAYQGYCLDIWGVAGVSDADILELLAALKRALAPADRQTCLVVPLGDDDVPLEALSDIVDRVVLLGFEEPEPGDRPGPVAPQDWFTGRIATALARLDPQKTVVALGNTGFDWISGRTGPEAIDFPATMHLARRHDAAIRLDPDALNSTVTLVDDAGKRHQIWFLDAVSAYNELVALSTTGVGGVGLWPAGGEDPGFWELVGGRTVPPADVPAALGDVSLDDYVGYEGQGEFLRVVATPEPGVRKLERDPATHLIVAEAYKELPQGYTVHRWGRGAANAIALTFDDGPDPVYTERILDTLKTYHVPAAFFVIGSSALDNPATVKRIFEEGHEIGSHTYWHANLSMTPDLLIRLGLNATQRAIVATTGRKTVLFRAPYGEDVEPMTADEVRPLNVLSDLGYIAVGMQVDPEDWRKPGVDAIVSSVMEQARRREGNVIVMHDAGGDRSETLAALPRIIEGLRAKGFEFVPLGSLIGRTRDELMPVATGPGVVFDRVLAGALVFLRDLLVLLFAIALVLGVARTILIVILVCLRKHHPAGSPDYLPPVTVIVPAFCEEAVIVESIASLLASDYPKLSILVVDDGSTDGTYAEVRRVFATDGRVRIVTQRNQGKAAALNHGYRIVTTPIVVAIDGDTRLAGDAIGLLVRHFQDPKVGAVAGNVKVVNRRGLLAKLQTLEYITSQNLDRRAFETINAITVVPGAIGAWRKEAVLEAGGLASDTLAEDADLTFAVTRAGYRVVYEENAMAMTQAPHTLQQFMIQRFRWVFGMLQTAWKHRGAVLEGRAIGLFGIPNILFFGTALPLLAPLADLFLLFAVFNLVLDAIHHPTSGVNPTWLYATFLYLVYMMSDIVLAIVAFGLEPREHKGILFWTVFQRFYYRQLLYFVVFRAVISAITGRLAVWGKVRRTERRRPVDPSWKAPERRLWERRAIDLKWEGPEHRHSVRRAIDRAPRKPDRK
;
A
#
# COMPACT_ATOMS: atom_id res chain seq x y z
N MET A 1 24.19 -23.31 2.49
CA MET A 1 24.46 -21.89 2.16
C MET A 1 24.75 -21.70 0.67
N LEU A 2 25.78 -22.35 0.10
CA LEU A 2 26.11 -22.25 -1.33
C LEU A 2 24.94 -22.62 -2.26
N VAL A 3 24.26 -23.73 -1.98
CA VAL A 3 23.06 -24.17 -2.72
C VAL A 3 21.93 -23.14 -2.65
N GLY A 4 21.74 -22.49 -1.50
CA GLY A 4 20.74 -21.44 -1.31
C GLY A 4 21.08 -20.16 -2.08
N ILE A 5 22.35 -19.75 -2.10
CA ILE A 5 22.81 -18.60 -2.88
C ILE A 5 22.68 -18.88 -4.38
N VAL A 6 23.01 -20.08 -4.83
CA VAL A 6 22.85 -20.51 -6.23
C VAL A 6 21.37 -20.55 -6.60
N LEU A 7 20.48 -21.08 -5.75
CA LEU A 7 19.03 -21.06 -5.99
C LEU A 7 18.48 -19.63 -6.06
N VAL A 8 18.83 -18.75 -5.12
CA VAL A 8 18.42 -17.34 -5.15
C VAL A 8 18.96 -16.63 -6.40
N GLY A 9 20.20 -16.90 -6.79
CA GLY A 9 20.80 -16.37 -8.03
C GLY A 9 20.10 -16.87 -9.29
N ILE A 10 19.72 -18.15 -9.35
CA ILE A 10 18.98 -18.74 -10.48
C ILE A 10 17.56 -18.18 -10.53
N VAL A 11 16.87 -18.04 -9.39
CA VAL A 11 15.53 -17.42 -9.31
C VAL A 11 15.60 -15.97 -9.75
N GLY A 12 16.57 -15.20 -9.26
CA GLY A 12 16.77 -13.80 -9.67
C GLY A 12 17.05 -13.68 -11.16
N LEU A 13 17.96 -14.49 -11.71
CA LEU A 13 18.25 -14.52 -13.14
C LEU A 13 17.01 -14.91 -13.98
N ARG A 14 16.21 -15.85 -13.50
CA ARG A 14 14.98 -16.29 -14.14
C ARG A 14 13.92 -15.17 -14.14
N LEU A 15 13.74 -14.47 -13.04
CA LEU A 15 12.83 -13.31 -13.01
C LEU A 15 13.31 -12.17 -13.93
N TRP A 16 14.63 -12.07 -14.15
CA TRP A 16 15.24 -11.09 -15.04
C TRP A 16 15.11 -11.42 -16.54
N VAL A 17 15.25 -12.71 -16.91
CA VAL A 17 15.13 -13.15 -18.31
C VAL A 17 13.66 -13.33 -18.67
N ALA A 18 13.14 -12.37 -19.46
CA ALA A 18 11.79 -12.41 -19.98
C ALA A 18 11.56 -13.69 -20.82
N PRO A 19 10.42 -14.37 -20.69
CA PRO A 19 10.06 -15.44 -21.61
C PRO A 19 9.88 -14.80 -22.99
N SER A 20 10.59 -15.29 -24.01
CA SER A 20 10.28 -14.91 -25.39
C SER A 20 8.83 -15.29 -25.69
N LEU A 21 7.96 -14.30 -25.83
CA LEU A 21 6.60 -14.48 -26.32
C LEU A 21 6.65 -14.47 -27.86
N PRO A 22 5.82 -15.27 -28.54
CA PRO A 22 5.78 -15.25 -29.99
C PRO A 22 5.25 -13.90 -30.47
N GLU A 23 5.90 -13.31 -31.48
CA GLU A 23 5.30 -12.25 -32.26
C GLU A 23 4.17 -12.87 -33.09
N LEU A 24 2.93 -12.46 -32.84
CA LEU A 24 1.76 -13.02 -33.52
C LEU A 24 1.55 -12.49 -34.96
N GLY A 25 2.46 -11.64 -35.45
CA GLY A 25 2.41 -11.11 -36.83
C GLY A 25 1.05 -10.46 -37.12
N LEU A 26 0.56 -9.63 -36.20
CA LEU A 26 -0.66 -8.87 -36.38
C LEU A 26 -0.36 -7.64 -37.26
N GLU A 27 -0.19 -7.87 -38.56
CA GLU A 27 -0.12 -6.82 -39.59
C GLU A 27 -1.38 -6.89 -40.48
N GLU A 28 -2.04 -5.72 -40.59
CA GLU A 28 -3.01 -5.25 -41.61
C GLU A 28 -4.15 -6.20 -42.05
N GLU A 29 -5.32 -6.06 -41.41
CA GLU A 29 -6.58 -6.19 -42.17
C GLU A 29 -6.73 -4.95 -43.07
N THR A 30 -6.04 -4.95 -44.21
CA THR A 30 -6.56 -4.24 -45.37
C THR A 30 -7.86 -4.94 -45.75
N THR A 31 -8.98 -4.22 -45.60
CA THR A 31 -10.29 -4.68 -46.06
C THR A 31 -10.16 -5.18 -47.51
N SER A 32 -10.47 -6.45 -47.73
CA SER A 32 -10.34 -7.10 -49.04
C SER A 32 -11.26 -6.42 -50.06
N PRO A 33 -10.77 -5.94 -51.22
CA PRO A 33 -11.63 -5.40 -52.26
C PRO A 33 -12.34 -6.55 -52.97
N GLY A 34 -13.67 -6.53 -52.98
CA GLY A 34 -14.48 -7.41 -53.81
C GLY A 34 -14.07 -7.28 -55.28
N GLU A 35 -13.89 -8.43 -55.93
CA GLU A 35 -13.60 -8.57 -57.36
C GLU A 35 -14.54 -7.71 -58.23
N THR A 36 -13.99 -6.68 -58.88
CA THR A 36 -14.59 -6.11 -60.09
C THR A 36 -13.50 -5.93 -61.15
N GLY A 37 -13.80 -6.40 -62.36
CA GLY A 37 -12.84 -6.62 -63.44
C GLY A 37 -12.20 -5.37 -64.05
N PRO A 38 -11.26 -5.54 -65.00
CA PRO A 38 -10.37 -4.48 -65.43
C PRO A 38 -11.07 -3.51 -66.41
N LEU A 39 -10.97 -2.21 -66.14
CA LEU A 39 -11.32 -1.12 -67.05
C LEU A 39 -10.35 0.07 -66.85
N PRO A 40 -10.17 0.95 -67.85
CA PRO A 40 -8.94 1.00 -68.67
C PRO A 40 -7.96 2.11 -68.27
N GLU A 41 -6.73 1.96 -68.77
CA GLU A 41 -5.60 2.90 -68.64
C GLU A 41 -6.01 4.37 -68.88
N ALA A 42 -5.84 5.21 -67.85
CA ALA A 42 -5.72 6.66 -67.97
C ALA A 42 -4.23 7.02 -67.90
N GLY A 43 -3.76 7.78 -68.90
CA GLY A 43 -2.35 8.13 -69.12
C GLY A 43 -1.69 8.98 -68.03
N PRO A 44 -0.39 9.27 -68.18
CA PRO A 44 0.46 9.77 -67.11
C PRO A 44 0.10 11.22 -66.75
N SER A 45 -0.48 11.41 -65.57
CA SER A 45 -0.60 12.72 -64.93
C SER A 45 0.62 12.95 -64.04
N THR A 46 1.35 14.01 -64.37
CA THR A 46 2.60 14.48 -63.80
C THR A 46 2.60 14.54 -62.26
N THR A 47 3.61 13.91 -61.66
CA THR A 47 4.14 14.22 -60.32
C THR A 47 4.44 15.71 -60.22
N THR A 48 3.68 16.45 -59.42
CA THR A 48 4.09 17.78 -58.94
C THR A 48 5.05 17.58 -57.78
N ALA A 49 6.29 18.04 -57.98
CA ALA A 49 7.31 18.13 -56.95
C ALA A 49 6.84 19.02 -55.78
N ARG A 50 7.35 18.74 -54.58
CA ARG A 50 7.25 19.62 -53.40
C ARG A 50 7.61 21.07 -53.80
N PRO A 51 6.79 22.08 -53.45
CA PRO A 51 7.20 23.47 -53.60
C PRO A 51 8.35 23.78 -52.63
N ASP A 52 9.31 24.58 -53.08
CA ASP A 52 10.33 25.21 -52.24
C ASP A 52 9.63 26.25 -51.34
N PRO A 53 9.84 26.27 -50.00
CA PRO A 53 9.21 27.22 -49.09
C PRO A 53 9.44 28.70 -49.41
N ALA A 54 10.37 29.02 -50.32
CA ALA A 54 10.67 30.38 -50.76
C ALA A 54 9.74 30.91 -51.89
N ASP A 55 9.00 30.05 -52.59
CA ASP A 55 8.31 30.42 -53.84
C ASP A 55 6.79 30.67 -53.72
N ILE A 56 6.23 30.63 -52.50
CA ILE A 56 4.81 30.94 -52.24
C ILE A 56 4.62 32.42 -51.78
N VAL A 57 5.70 33.20 -51.71
CA VAL A 57 5.70 34.57 -51.18
C VAL A 57 5.54 35.63 -52.29
N ALA A 58 4.48 35.55 -53.10
CA ALA A 58 4.18 36.60 -54.07
C ALA A 58 2.75 36.58 -54.63
N ALA A 59 1.72 36.81 -53.81
CA ALA A 59 0.45 37.42 -54.27
C ALA A 59 -0.47 37.74 -53.09
N GLY A 60 -0.83 39.02 -52.91
CA GLY A 60 -1.99 39.38 -52.07
C GLY A 60 -1.91 40.68 -51.28
N GLN A 61 -1.55 41.82 -51.89
CA GLN A 61 -1.93 43.12 -51.33
C GLN A 61 -3.35 43.45 -51.79
N ARG A 62 -4.36 43.40 -50.90
CA ARG A 62 -5.65 44.09 -51.09
C ARG A 62 -6.30 44.53 -49.77
N ASP A 63 -7.05 45.63 -49.91
CA ASP A 63 -7.69 46.44 -48.89
C ASP A 63 -8.72 45.66 -48.05
N ALA A 64 -8.32 45.25 -46.84
CA ALA A 64 -9.26 44.98 -45.76
C ALA A 64 -9.73 46.33 -45.18
N ALA A 65 -11.05 46.48 -44.97
CA ALA A 65 -11.62 47.67 -44.36
C ALA A 65 -10.96 47.93 -43.00
N SER A 66 -10.55 49.19 -42.78
CA SER A 66 -9.73 49.62 -41.65
C SER A 66 -10.47 49.45 -40.31
N VAL A 67 -10.11 48.42 -39.56
CA VAL A 67 -10.11 48.47 -38.09
C VAL A 67 -8.64 48.46 -37.69
N ALA A 68 -8.13 49.61 -37.24
CA ALA A 68 -6.81 49.66 -36.62
C ALA A 68 -6.92 48.89 -35.29
N ALA A 69 -6.35 47.69 -35.24
CA ALA A 69 -6.28 46.88 -34.03
C ALA A 69 -5.09 47.33 -33.18
N ASP A 70 -5.30 48.27 -32.25
CA ASP A 70 -4.32 48.53 -31.19
C ASP A 70 -4.23 47.27 -30.28
N THR A 71 -3.05 46.70 -30.04
CA THR A 71 -2.81 45.64 -29.02
C THR A 71 -2.65 46.23 -27.61
N PRO A 72 -2.92 45.50 -26.49
CA PRO A 72 -3.89 44.44 -26.17
C PRO A 72 -4.85 44.88 -25.03
N TRP A 73 -5.58 43.94 -24.40
CA TRP A 73 -6.33 44.20 -23.16
C TRP A 73 -5.39 44.70 -22.05
N ASP A 74 -5.21 46.02 -21.93
CA ASP A 74 -4.32 46.65 -20.95
C ASP A 74 -4.92 46.56 -19.53
N GLY A 75 -4.49 45.55 -18.77
CA GLY A 75 -4.58 45.51 -17.30
C GLY A 75 -5.65 44.62 -16.68
N ASN A 76 -6.64 44.14 -17.44
CA ASN A 76 -7.64 43.15 -16.98
C ASN A 76 -8.03 42.24 -18.16
N PRO A 77 -7.44 41.05 -18.33
CA PRO A 77 -7.79 40.09 -19.39
C PRO A 77 -9.20 39.50 -19.22
N PRO A 78 -9.77 38.85 -20.26
CA PRO A 78 -11.08 38.19 -20.16
C PRO A 78 -11.00 37.06 -19.17
N ALA A 79 -12.11 36.75 -18.51
CA ALA A 79 -12.22 35.46 -17.85
C ALA A 79 -12.20 34.35 -18.90
N VAL A 80 -11.39 33.31 -18.68
CA VAL A 80 -11.24 32.18 -19.58
C VAL A 80 -12.20 31.06 -19.17
N TYR A 81 -13.09 30.70 -20.09
CA TYR A 81 -14.09 29.64 -19.94
C TYR A 81 -13.62 28.38 -20.67
N VAL A 82 -13.82 27.22 -20.08
CA VAL A 82 -13.50 25.94 -20.74
C VAL A 82 -14.65 24.96 -20.62
N VAL A 83 -15.05 24.38 -21.74
CA VAL A 83 -16.11 23.36 -21.77
C VAL A 83 -15.47 21.99 -21.67
N VAL A 84 -15.89 21.24 -20.65
CA VAL A 84 -15.36 19.90 -20.36
C VAL A 84 -16.47 18.88 -20.61
N PRO A 85 -16.52 18.28 -21.81
CA PRO A 85 -17.46 17.22 -22.13
C PRO A 85 -17.24 15.99 -21.26
N THR A 86 -18.31 15.29 -20.91
CA THR A 86 -18.22 14.02 -20.16
C THR A 86 -17.78 12.85 -21.02
N TRP A 87 -17.98 12.90 -22.33
CA TRP A 87 -17.60 11.82 -23.24
C TRP A 87 -16.10 11.83 -23.63
N SER A 88 -15.40 12.96 -23.52
CA SER A 88 -13.98 13.07 -23.83
C SER A 88 -13.13 13.03 -22.57
N GLY A 89 -12.34 11.97 -22.37
CA GLY A 89 -11.41 11.95 -21.25
C GLY A 89 -10.16 12.82 -21.47
N ALA A 90 -9.82 13.15 -22.72
CA ALA A 90 -8.75 14.10 -23.01
C ALA A 90 -9.08 15.53 -22.50
N ALA A 91 -10.37 15.86 -22.35
CA ALA A 91 -10.81 17.16 -21.86
C ALA A 91 -10.41 17.43 -20.40
N LEU A 92 -10.48 16.40 -19.54
CA LEU A 92 -10.04 16.52 -18.14
C LEU A 92 -8.53 16.73 -18.04
N GLU A 93 -7.76 16.06 -18.89
CA GLU A 93 -6.29 16.16 -18.90
C GLU A 93 -5.83 17.51 -19.45
N SER A 94 -6.43 17.98 -20.54
CA SER A 94 -6.26 19.34 -21.03
C SER A 94 -6.50 20.38 -19.92
N LEU A 95 -7.59 20.24 -19.15
CA LEU A 95 -7.87 21.11 -18.00
C LEU A 95 -6.78 21.01 -16.92
N LYS A 96 -6.30 19.82 -16.58
CA LYS A 96 -5.27 19.62 -15.55
C LYS A 96 -3.95 20.29 -15.91
N VAL A 97 -3.52 20.14 -17.16
CA VAL A 97 -2.27 20.71 -17.67
C VAL A 97 -2.36 22.24 -17.74
N ASN A 98 -3.52 22.76 -18.15
CA ASN A 98 -3.69 24.18 -18.45
C ASN A 98 -4.47 24.96 -17.38
N LEU A 99 -4.58 24.41 -16.17
CA LEU A 99 -5.40 24.96 -15.08
C LEU A 99 -5.08 26.43 -14.75
N SER A 100 -3.81 26.82 -14.88
CA SER A 100 -3.38 28.19 -14.57
C SER A 100 -3.97 29.26 -15.51
N ALA A 101 -4.47 28.84 -16.68
CA ALA A 101 -5.07 29.73 -17.67
C ALA A 101 -6.61 29.75 -17.61
N VAL A 102 -7.25 28.97 -16.72
CA VAL A 102 -8.70 28.79 -16.68
C VAL A 102 -9.31 29.51 -15.46
N ASP A 103 -10.38 30.27 -15.67
CA ASP A 103 -11.14 30.92 -14.59
C ASP A 103 -12.48 30.23 -14.33
N VAL A 104 -13.13 29.75 -15.39
CA VAL A 104 -14.48 29.17 -15.34
C VAL A 104 -14.54 27.84 -16.08
N VAL A 105 -15.05 26.80 -15.41
CA VAL A 105 -15.25 25.46 -15.99
C VAL A 105 -16.74 25.24 -16.24
N LEU A 106 -17.07 24.85 -17.47
CA LEU A 106 -18.41 24.51 -17.93
C LEU A 106 -18.51 22.99 -18.18
N PRO A 107 -18.73 22.15 -17.15
CA PRO A 107 -18.80 20.71 -17.35
C PRO A 107 -20.17 20.28 -17.91
N GLN A 108 -20.19 19.47 -18.97
CA GLN A 108 -21.42 18.91 -19.55
C GLN A 108 -21.85 17.65 -18.80
N TRP A 109 -22.44 17.85 -17.62
CA TRP A 109 -22.82 16.75 -16.71
C TRP A 109 -24.27 16.31 -16.80
N TYR A 110 -25.17 17.19 -17.24
CA TYR A 110 -26.60 16.98 -17.12
C TYR A 110 -27.29 17.05 -18.49
N GLN A 111 -28.26 16.15 -18.66
CA GLN A 111 -29.17 16.15 -19.80
C GLN A 111 -30.62 16.08 -19.32
N ILE A 112 -31.55 16.65 -20.09
CA ILE A 112 -32.98 16.46 -19.86
C ILE A 112 -33.34 15.01 -20.24
N ALA A 113 -33.81 14.24 -19.27
CA ALA A 113 -33.94 12.79 -19.38
C ALA A 113 -35.35 12.30 -19.67
N SER A 114 -36.35 13.16 -19.47
CA SER A 114 -37.75 12.77 -19.58
C SER A 114 -38.64 13.97 -19.87
N ALA A 115 -39.79 13.71 -20.49
CA ALA A 115 -40.83 14.69 -20.82
C ALA A 115 -41.39 15.45 -19.60
N ASP A 116 -41.15 14.97 -18.37
CA ASP A 116 -41.53 15.65 -17.13
C ASP A 116 -40.49 16.66 -16.63
N GLY A 117 -39.36 16.82 -17.32
CA GLY A 117 -38.29 17.74 -16.93
C GLY A 117 -37.25 17.18 -15.94
N ALA A 118 -37.24 15.87 -15.66
CA ALA A 118 -36.19 15.24 -14.88
C ALA A 118 -34.83 15.31 -15.59
N ILE A 119 -33.75 15.58 -14.84
CA ILE A 119 -32.38 15.58 -15.35
C ILE A 119 -31.67 14.25 -15.03
N ARG A 120 -30.81 13.79 -15.95
CA ARG A 120 -29.95 12.60 -15.79
C ARG A 120 -28.49 13.00 -15.96
N GLU A 121 -27.61 12.28 -15.26
CA GLU A 121 -26.16 12.38 -15.43
C GLU A 121 -25.69 11.58 -16.65
N GLU A 122 -24.85 12.18 -17.49
CA GLU A 122 -24.41 11.59 -18.75
C GLU A 122 -23.37 10.48 -18.55
N ASP A 123 -22.38 10.70 -17.67
CA ASP A 123 -21.38 9.73 -17.23
C ASP A 123 -21.03 9.94 -15.75
N ALA A 124 -21.60 9.09 -14.87
CA ALA A 124 -21.44 9.23 -13.43
C ALA A 124 -19.99 9.01 -12.96
N ARG A 125 -19.21 8.18 -13.65
CA ARG A 125 -17.81 7.88 -13.30
C ARG A 125 -16.93 9.09 -13.60
N ARG A 126 -17.00 9.62 -14.82
CA ARG A 126 -16.19 10.77 -15.23
C ARG A 126 -16.64 12.05 -14.54
N LYS A 127 -17.94 12.21 -14.30
CA LYS A 127 -18.46 13.27 -13.42
C LYS A 127 -17.82 13.19 -12.04
N ALA A 128 -17.80 12.02 -11.40
CA ALA A 128 -17.23 11.87 -10.07
C ALA A 128 -15.73 12.23 -10.04
N SER A 129 -14.95 11.79 -11.04
CA SER A 129 -13.53 12.13 -11.16
C SER A 129 -13.29 13.62 -11.34
N LEU A 130 -14.00 14.27 -12.28
CA LEU A 130 -13.88 15.71 -12.51
C LEU A 130 -14.39 16.53 -11.31
N ALA A 131 -15.50 16.11 -10.69
CA ALA A 131 -16.04 16.80 -9.51
C ALA A 131 -15.10 16.71 -8.30
N ALA A 132 -14.45 15.56 -8.08
CA ALA A 132 -13.43 15.43 -7.04
C ALA A 132 -12.22 16.33 -7.31
N TYR A 133 -11.75 16.38 -8.56
CA TYR A 133 -10.65 17.27 -8.95
C TYR A 133 -11.01 18.75 -8.76
N LEU A 134 -12.19 19.18 -9.20
CA LEU A 134 -12.65 20.56 -9.07
C LEU A 134 -12.90 20.97 -7.62
N ALA A 135 -13.29 20.03 -6.74
CA ALA A 135 -13.47 20.31 -5.31
C ALA A 135 -12.16 20.75 -4.62
N ASP A 136 -11.02 20.30 -5.12
CA ASP A 136 -9.68 20.69 -4.63
C ASP A 136 -9.19 22.02 -5.23
N GLN A 137 -9.96 22.65 -6.12
CA GLN A 137 -9.62 23.89 -6.83
C GLN A 137 -10.56 25.06 -6.46
N PRO A 138 -10.44 25.64 -5.25
CA PRO A 138 -11.38 26.64 -4.75
C PRO A 138 -11.35 27.99 -5.50
N SER A 139 -10.35 28.21 -6.36
CA SER A 139 -10.24 29.41 -7.19
C SER A 139 -11.07 29.37 -8.47
N LEU A 140 -11.55 28.19 -8.89
CA LEU A 140 -12.32 28.03 -10.13
C LEU A 140 -13.81 28.24 -9.88
N SER A 141 -14.48 28.88 -10.85
CA SER A 141 -15.93 28.91 -10.90
C SER A 141 -16.44 27.74 -11.74
N VAL A 142 -17.39 26.97 -11.22
CA VAL A 142 -17.98 25.82 -11.92
C VAL A 142 -19.43 26.11 -12.24
N LEU A 143 -19.80 26.05 -13.52
CA LEU A 143 -21.17 26.22 -14.00
C LEU A 143 -21.55 25.02 -14.89
N PRO A 144 -22.15 23.95 -14.32
CA PRO A 144 -22.54 22.79 -15.11
C PRO A 144 -23.51 23.15 -16.23
N ILE A 145 -23.27 22.56 -17.41
CA ILE A 145 -24.16 22.66 -18.56
C ILE A 145 -25.27 21.61 -18.41
N VAL A 146 -26.50 22.05 -18.70
CA VAL A 146 -27.69 21.21 -18.85
C VAL A 146 -28.10 21.24 -20.32
N GLY A 147 -27.86 20.13 -21.02
CA GLY A 147 -28.19 19.96 -22.43
C GLY A 147 -29.58 19.35 -22.67
N ALA A 148 -30.06 19.44 -23.91
CA ALA A 148 -31.28 18.76 -24.34
C ALA A 148 -31.17 17.21 -24.27
N GLY A 149 -29.97 16.66 -24.47
CA GLY A 149 -29.72 15.22 -24.40
C GLY A 149 -30.10 14.44 -25.67
N ASP A 150 -29.97 13.12 -25.61
CA ASP A 150 -30.10 12.22 -26.78
C ASP A 150 -31.56 11.96 -27.24
N ASP A 151 -32.54 12.37 -26.43
CA ASP A 151 -33.98 12.26 -26.75
C ASP A 151 -34.56 13.67 -26.96
N PRO A 152 -34.42 14.22 -28.18
CA PRO A 152 -34.87 15.58 -28.48
C PRO A 152 -36.39 15.75 -28.34
N ASP A 153 -37.17 14.67 -28.51
CA ASP A 153 -38.63 14.70 -28.33
C ASP A 153 -38.99 14.82 -26.85
N ALA A 154 -38.31 14.08 -25.96
CA ALA A 154 -38.49 14.19 -24.52
C ALA A 154 -38.07 15.57 -24.01
N ALA A 155 -36.95 16.10 -24.49
CA ALA A 155 -36.49 17.44 -24.17
C ALA A 155 -37.50 18.50 -24.63
N ALA A 156 -37.97 18.40 -25.88
CA ALA A 156 -39.00 19.30 -26.41
C ALA A 156 -40.30 19.24 -25.61
N ALA A 157 -40.75 18.04 -25.20
CA ALA A 157 -41.95 17.88 -24.38
C ALA A 157 -41.78 18.49 -22.97
N ALA A 158 -40.61 18.35 -22.36
CA ALA A 158 -40.29 18.96 -21.07
C ALA A 158 -40.28 20.49 -21.15
N LEU A 159 -39.62 21.04 -22.18
CA LEU A 159 -39.44 22.47 -22.38
C LEU A 159 -40.73 23.18 -22.83
N SER A 160 -41.57 22.53 -23.63
CA SER A 160 -42.85 23.08 -24.09
C SER A 160 -43.96 23.04 -23.04
N SER A 161 -43.86 22.20 -22.01
CA SER A 161 -44.86 22.09 -20.96
C SER A 161 -44.54 22.95 -19.72
N VAL A 162 -45.54 23.65 -19.18
CA VAL A 162 -45.38 24.44 -17.94
C VAL A 162 -44.92 23.56 -16.77
N ALA A 163 -45.48 22.35 -16.66
CA ALA A 163 -45.11 21.41 -15.59
C ALA A 163 -43.66 20.93 -15.72
N GLY A 164 -43.20 20.60 -16.94
CA GLY A 164 -41.82 20.19 -17.19
C GLY A 164 -40.82 21.31 -16.90
N ARG A 165 -41.09 22.54 -17.37
CA ARG A 165 -40.27 23.72 -17.05
C ARG A 165 -40.18 23.97 -15.54
N GLN A 166 -41.30 23.88 -14.81
CA GLN A 166 -41.33 24.06 -13.36
C GLN A 166 -40.53 22.97 -12.63
N HIS A 167 -40.62 21.72 -13.07
CA HIS A 167 -39.87 20.62 -12.50
C HIS A 167 -38.36 20.77 -12.73
N LEU A 168 -37.94 21.15 -13.95
CA LEU A 168 -36.55 21.43 -14.27
C LEU A 168 -35.98 22.56 -13.40
N VAL A 169 -36.71 23.67 -13.24
CA VAL A 169 -36.32 24.77 -12.36
C VAL A 169 -36.21 24.30 -10.91
N ALA A 170 -37.15 23.49 -10.43
CA ALA A 170 -37.12 22.96 -9.07
C ALA A 170 -35.91 22.05 -8.84
N ALA A 171 -35.60 21.16 -9.79
CA ALA A 171 -34.45 20.26 -9.71
C ALA A 171 -33.12 21.02 -9.65
N LEU A 172 -32.94 22.04 -10.51
CA LEU A 172 -31.73 22.87 -10.50
C LEU A 172 -31.62 23.76 -9.27
N ALA A 173 -32.75 24.30 -8.77
CA ALA A 173 -32.76 25.09 -7.54
C ALA A 173 -32.46 24.24 -6.30
N GLU A 174 -32.95 23.00 -6.25
CA GLU A 174 -32.61 22.04 -5.20
C GLU A 174 -31.10 21.72 -5.23
N ALA A 175 -30.55 21.38 -6.41
CA ALA A 175 -29.13 21.14 -6.58
C ALA A 175 -28.26 22.36 -6.20
N ALA A 176 -28.70 23.57 -6.55
CA ALA A 176 -28.07 24.82 -6.15
C ALA A 176 -28.04 25.04 -4.63
N SER A 177 -29.13 24.70 -3.93
CA SER A 177 -29.27 24.88 -2.49
C SER A 177 -28.37 23.96 -1.65
N GLN A 178 -27.96 22.83 -2.22
CA GLN A 178 -27.03 21.88 -1.61
C GLN A 178 -25.56 22.33 -1.71
N GLY A 179 -25.29 23.46 -2.37
CA GLY A 179 -24.00 24.14 -2.31
C GLY A 179 -22.93 23.63 -3.28
N ALA A 180 -23.31 22.88 -4.32
CA ALA A 180 -22.33 22.17 -5.15
C ALA A 180 -21.55 23.08 -6.13
N TYR A 181 -22.19 24.08 -6.76
CA TYR A 181 -21.61 24.86 -7.87
C TYR A 181 -22.02 26.34 -7.86
N GLN A 182 -21.29 27.21 -8.57
CA GLN A 182 -21.49 28.67 -8.60
C GLN A 182 -22.62 29.12 -9.53
N GLY A 183 -23.10 28.27 -10.43
CA GLY A 183 -24.20 28.56 -11.35
C GLY A 183 -24.55 27.38 -12.23
N TYR A 184 -25.44 27.59 -13.19
CA TYR A 184 -25.81 26.61 -14.23
C TYR A 184 -25.93 27.28 -15.59
N CYS A 185 -25.40 26.62 -16.62
CA CYS A 185 -25.56 27.00 -18.03
C CYS A 185 -26.60 26.10 -18.70
N LEU A 186 -27.51 26.66 -19.49
CA LEU A 186 -28.44 25.88 -20.31
C LEU A 186 -27.97 25.86 -21.76
N ASP A 187 -27.94 24.67 -22.34
CA ASP A 187 -27.67 24.43 -23.76
C ASP A 187 -28.88 23.75 -24.39
N ILE A 188 -29.91 24.56 -24.62
CA ILE A 188 -31.27 24.14 -25.00
C ILE A 188 -31.87 25.05 -26.09
N TRP A 189 -31.07 25.97 -26.64
CA TRP A 189 -31.52 26.87 -27.69
C TRP A 189 -31.67 26.09 -29.00
N GLY A 190 -32.70 26.39 -29.80
CA GLY A 190 -32.93 25.70 -31.07
C GLY A 190 -33.53 24.28 -30.96
N VAL A 191 -33.97 23.84 -29.78
CA VAL A 191 -34.70 22.56 -29.64
C VAL A 191 -36.00 22.60 -30.45
N ALA A 192 -36.10 21.73 -31.45
CA ALA A 192 -37.23 21.70 -32.38
C ALA A 192 -38.58 21.53 -31.65
N GLY A 193 -39.56 22.38 -31.98
CA GLY A 193 -40.91 22.32 -31.40
C GLY A 193 -41.09 23.07 -30.07
N VAL A 194 -40.07 23.76 -29.56
CA VAL A 194 -40.14 24.64 -28.39
C VAL A 194 -40.20 26.10 -28.85
N SER A 195 -41.07 26.91 -28.24
CA SER A 195 -41.14 28.34 -28.59
C SER A 195 -40.13 29.16 -27.80
N ASP A 196 -39.59 30.23 -28.41
CA ASP A 196 -38.66 31.15 -27.74
C ASP A 196 -39.25 31.72 -26.45
N ALA A 197 -40.57 31.99 -26.44
CA ALA A 197 -41.28 32.48 -25.26
C ALA A 197 -41.22 31.50 -24.09
N ASP A 198 -41.29 30.19 -24.34
CA ASP A 198 -41.17 29.16 -23.32
C ASP A 198 -39.75 29.09 -22.74
N ILE A 199 -38.72 29.25 -23.58
CA ILE A 199 -37.31 29.30 -23.15
C ILE A 199 -37.05 30.56 -22.32
N LEU A 200 -37.55 31.73 -22.75
CA LEU A 200 -37.42 32.97 -21.99
C LEU A 200 -38.14 32.91 -20.63
N GLU A 201 -39.33 32.30 -20.57
CA GLU A 201 -40.04 32.07 -19.31
C GLU A 201 -39.26 31.14 -18.37
N LEU A 202 -38.69 30.05 -18.91
CA LEU A 202 -37.84 29.13 -18.18
C LEU A 202 -36.64 29.85 -17.55
N LEU A 203 -35.90 30.62 -18.35
CA LEU A 203 -34.71 31.34 -17.90
C LEU A 203 -35.05 32.38 -16.82
N ALA A 204 -36.13 33.13 -17.00
CA ALA A 204 -36.60 34.09 -16.00
C ALA A 204 -37.09 33.41 -14.70
N ALA A 205 -37.66 32.21 -14.78
CA ALA A 205 -38.01 31.40 -13.62
C ALA A 205 -36.76 30.85 -12.92
N LEU A 206 -35.78 30.36 -13.69
CA LEU A 206 -34.53 29.82 -13.18
C LEU A 206 -33.72 30.89 -12.44
N LYS A 207 -33.52 32.07 -13.02
CA LYS A 207 -32.82 33.19 -12.37
C LYS A 207 -33.45 33.58 -11.03
N ARG A 208 -34.79 33.63 -10.97
CA ARG A 208 -35.51 33.88 -9.70
C ARG A 208 -35.34 32.76 -8.69
N ALA A 209 -35.32 31.51 -9.13
CA ALA A 209 -35.15 30.35 -8.26
C ALA A 209 -33.72 30.21 -7.70
N LEU A 210 -32.72 30.66 -8.46
CA LEU A 210 -31.31 30.60 -8.09
C LEU A 210 -30.84 31.81 -7.24
N ALA A 211 -31.52 32.96 -7.35
CA ALA A 211 -31.17 34.19 -6.61
C ALA A 211 -31.01 34.03 -5.09
N PRO A 212 -31.85 33.26 -4.35
CA PRO A 212 -31.68 33.08 -2.90
C PRO A 212 -30.37 32.37 -2.50
N ALA A 213 -29.77 31.61 -3.42
CA ALA A 213 -28.53 30.87 -3.20
C ALA A 213 -27.30 31.58 -3.80
N ASP A 214 -27.46 32.81 -4.32
CA ASP A 214 -26.40 33.60 -4.96
C ASP A 214 -25.70 32.82 -6.09
N ARG A 215 -26.50 32.16 -6.95
CA ARG A 215 -26.01 31.36 -8.08
C ARG A 215 -26.30 32.02 -9.42
N GLN A 216 -25.35 31.88 -10.35
CA GLN A 216 -25.41 32.48 -11.68
C GLN A 216 -26.22 31.63 -12.67
N THR A 217 -26.84 32.32 -13.63
CA THR A 217 -27.52 31.74 -14.79
C THR A 217 -26.80 32.06 -16.09
N CYS A 218 -26.70 31.08 -16.96
CA CYS A 218 -26.00 31.17 -18.23
C CYS A 218 -26.83 30.48 -19.33
N LEU A 219 -26.75 31.00 -20.55
CA LEU A 219 -27.37 30.40 -21.74
C LEU A 219 -26.34 30.32 -22.86
N VAL A 220 -26.25 29.17 -23.52
CA VAL A 220 -25.47 28.95 -24.73
C VAL A 220 -26.36 29.21 -25.94
N VAL A 221 -25.88 30.02 -26.88
CA VAL A 221 -26.59 30.31 -28.15
C VAL A 221 -25.61 30.34 -29.33
N PRO A 222 -26.04 29.89 -30.53
CA PRO A 222 -25.25 30.05 -31.75
C PRO A 222 -25.07 31.52 -32.12
N LEU A 223 -23.87 31.92 -32.55
CA LEU A 223 -23.62 33.28 -33.04
C LEU A 223 -24.31 33.57 -34.38
N GLY A 224 -24.50 32.54 -35.21
CA GLY A 224 -25.07 32.65 -36.56
C GLY A 224 -26.59 32.79 -36.64
N ASP A 225 -27.30 32.61 -35.53
CA ASP A 225 -28.77 32.62 -35.48
C ASP A 225 -29.32 34.05 -35.27
N ASP A 226 -29.92 34.61 -36.33
CA ASP A 226 -30.50 35.96 -36.34
C ASP A 226 -31.84 36.05 -35.59
N ASP A 227 -32.50 34.90 -35.33
CA ASP A 227 -33.81 34.85 -34.68
C ASP A 227 -33.69 34.93 -33.14
N VAL A 228 -32.47 34.86 -32.59
CA VAL A 228 -32.23 34.99 -31.15
C VAL A 228 -32.63 36.38 -30.63
N PRO A 229 -33.51 36.49 -29.62
CA PRO A 229 -33.92 37.76 -29.02
C PRO A 229 -32.85 38.28 -28.03
N LEU A 230 -31.69 38.67 -28.56
CA LEU A 230 -30.50 39.05 -27.79
C LEU A 230 -30.75 40.15 -26.75
N GLU A 231 -31.57 41.18 -27.04
CA GLU A 231 -31.85 42.23 -26.05
C GLU A 231 -32.57 41.69 -24.80
N ALA A 232 -33.51 40.76 -24.99
CA ALA A 232 -34.25 40.17 -23.88
C ALA A 232 -33.34 39.28 -23.02
N LEU A 233 -32.41 38.56 -23.65
CA LEU A 233 -31.49 37.67 -22.95
C LEU A 233 -30.54 38.42 -22.01
N SER A 234 -30.06 39.60 -22.41
CA SER A 234 -29.15 40.44 -21.60
C SER A 234 -29.70 40.78 -20.20
N ASP A 235 -31.04 40.86 -20.06
CA ASP A 235 -31.72 41.14 -18.79
C ASP A 235 -32.04 39.85 -17.99
N ILE A 236 -32.31 38.75 -18.70
CA ILE A 236 -32.89 37.52 -18.15
C ILE A 236 -31.82 36.53 -17.64
N VAL A 237 -30.60 36.55 -18.17
CA VAL A 237 -29.48 35.71 -17.67
C VAL A 237 -28.34 36.56 -17.12
N ASP A 238 -27.39 35.94 -16.42
CA ASP A 238 -26.19 36.61 -15.91
C ASP A 238 -25.04 36.55 -16.91
N ARG A 239 -24.99 35.50 -17.73
CA ARG A 239 -24.03 35.29 -18.82
C ARG A 239 -24.71 34.79 -20.10
N VAL A 240 -24.25 35.26 -21.24
CA VAL A 240 -24.59 34.71 -22.56
C VAL A 240 -23.31 34.16 -23.18
N VAL A 241 -23.28 32.87 -23.50
CA VAL A 241 -22.17 32.20 -24.18
C VAL A 241 -22.52 32.11 -25.67
N LEU A 242 -21.82 32.89 -26.48
CA LEU A 242 -21.96 32.89 -27.94
C LEU A 242 -20.99 31.86 -28.53
N LEU A 243 -21.50 30.88 -29.27
CA LEU A 243 -20.67 29.94 -30.02
C LEU A 243 -20.11 30.65 -31.26
N GLY A 244 -18.81 30.95 -31.24
CA GLY A 244 -18.10 31.73 -32.26
C GLY A 244 -17.81 30.98 -33.56
N PHE A 245 -18.55 29.91 -33.86
CA PHE A 245 -18.32 29.04 -35.00
C PHE A 245 -19.65 28.45 -35.49
N GLU A 246 -19.66 27.93 -36.72
CA GLU A 246 -20.83 27.29 -37.33
C GLU A 246 -20.62 25.77 -37.41
N GLU A 247 -21.65 25.00 -37.02
CA GLU A 247 -21.68 23.56 -37.26
C GLU A 247 -22.37 23.29 -38.61
N PRO A 248 -21.74 22.55 -39.52
CA PRO A 248 -22.31 22.26 -40.83
C PRO A 248 -23.44 21.22 -40.74
N GLU A 249 -24.51 21.42 -41.51
CA GLU A 249 -25.64 20.51 -41.60
C GLU A 249 -25.42 19.39 -42.64
N PRO A 250 -26.11 18.24 -42.52
CA PRO A 250 -26.09 17.21 -43.55
C PRO A 250 -26.57 17.75 -44.92
N GLY A 251 -25.64 17.82 -45.88
CA GLY A 251 -25.88 18.36 -47.22
C GLY A 251 -25.11 19.64 -47.53
N ASP A 252 -24.50 20.26 -46.52
CA ASP A 252 -23.63 21.42 -46.70
C ASP A 252 -22.37 21.07 -47.50
N ARG A 253 -21.90 22.07 -48.26
CA ARG A 253 -20.66 21.96 -49.01
C ARG A 253 -19.46 22.11 -48.06
N PRO A 254 -18.32 21.45 -48.36
CA PRO A 254 -17.10 21.67 -47.60
C PRO A 254 -16.74 23.15 -47.57
N GLY A 255 -16.52 23.70 -46.39
CA GLY A 255 -16.25 25.11 -46.19
C GLY A 255 -15.71 25.44 -44.79
N PRO A 256 -15.21 26.68 -44.61
CA PRO A 256 -14.68 27.17 -43.34
C PRO A 256 -15.73 27.13 -42.21
N VAL A 257 -15.25 26.88 -40.99
CA VAL A 257 -16.07 26.68 -39.78
C VAL A 257 -16.37 27.99 -39.07
N ALA A 258 -15.44 28.95 -39.10
CA ALA A 258 -15.59 30.29 -38.53
C ALA A 258 -14.81 31.31 -39.39
N PRO A 259 -15.33 31.70 -40.58
CA PRO A 259 -14.64 32.67 -41.44
C PRO A 259 -14.46 34.01 -40.71
N GLN A 260 -13.26 34.61 -40.79
CA GLN A 260 -12.94 35.83 -40.03
C GLN A 260 -13.91 37.01 -40.28
N ASP A 261 -14.28 37.26 -41.53
CA ASP A 261 -15.22 38.33 -41.89
C ASP A 261 -16.64 38.06 -41.34
N TRP A 262 -17.07 36.80 -41.35
CA TRP A 262 -18.34 36.39 -40.75
C TRP A 262 -18.28 36.58 -39.24
N PHE A 263 -17.23 36.09 -38.58
CA PHE A 263 -17.04 36.16 -37.13
C PHE A 263 -17.08 37.62 -36.65
N THR A 264 -16.25 38.48 -37.25
CA THR A 264 -16.18 39.90 -36.89
C THR A 264 -17.51 40.63 -37.10
N GLY A 265 -18.17 40.40 -38.24
CA GLY A 265 -19.47 41.00 -38.55
C GLY A 265 -20.59 40.56 -37.60
N ARG A 266 -20.63 39.26 -37.26
CA ARG A 266 -21.63 38.71 -36.35
C ARG A 266 -21.39 39.13 -34.90
N ILE A 267 -20.15 39.13 -34.43
CA ILE A 267 -19.80 39.64 -33.09
C ILE A 267 -20.19 41.11 -32.94
N ALA A 268 -19.87 41.95 -33.92
CA ALA A 268 -20.25 43.37 -33.89
C ALA A 268 -21.79 43.54 -33.82
N THR A 269 -22.53 42.70 -34.53
CA THR A 269 -24.00 42.69 -34.52
C THR A 269 -24.56 42.23 -33.17
N ALA A 270 -24.00 41.17 -32.59
CA ALA A 270 -24.42 40.63 -31.30
C ALA A 270 -24.15 41.62 -30.15
N LEU A 271 -22.95 42.21 -30.12
CA LEU A 271 -22.54 43.17 -29.08
C LEU A 271 -23.23 44.54 -29.18
N ALA A 272 -23.89 44.84 -30.31
CA ALA A 272 -24.80 45.99 -30.38
C ALA A 272 -26.08 45.78 -29.56
N ARG A 273 -26.43 44.53 -29.24
CA ARG A 273 -27.68 44.13 -28.57
C ARG A 273 -27.45 43.49 -27.19
N LEU A 274 -26.22 43.05 -26.90
CA LEU A 274 -25.81 42.45 -25.63
C LEU A 274 -24.89 43.39 -24.82
N ASP A 275 -24.89 43.24 -23.50
CA ASP A 275 -23.84 43.83 -22.65
C ASP A 275 -22.52 43.08 -22.86
N PRO A 276 -21.44 43.73 -23.35
CA PRO A 276 -20.16 43.08 -23.56
C PRO A 276 -19.65 42.40 -22.29
N GLN A 277 -19.82 43.01 -21.11
CA GLN A 277 -19.32 42.46 -19.84
C GLN A 277 -20.05 41.19 -19.38
N LYS A 278 -21.25 40.91 -19.91
CA LYS A 278 -22.00 39.66 -19.66
C LYS A 278 -21.77 38.62 -20.75
N THR A 279 -21.14 38.99 -21.85
CA THR A 279 -20.95 38.14 -23.02
C THR A 279 -19.66 37.34 -22.90
N VAL A 280 -19.75 36.04 -23.17
CA VAL A 280 -18.63 35.13 -23.32
C VAL A 280 -18.61 34.65 -24.76
N VAL A 281 -17.49 34.74 -25.44
CA VAL A 281 -17.35 34.21 -26.81
C VAL A 281 -16.58 32.90 -26.75
N ALA A 282 -17.26 31.79 -27.02
CA ALA A 282 -16.68 30.46 -27.06
C ALA A 282 -16.08 30.22 -28.45
N LEU A 283 -14.75 30.12 -28.52
CA LEU A 283 -13.99 29.84 -29.73
C LEU A 283 -14.05 28.33 -30.01
N GLY A 284 -14.24 27.99 -31.28
CA GLY A 284 -14.42 26.62 -31.70
C GLY A 284 -13.11 25.86 -31.71
N ASN A 285 -13.15 24.61 -31.26
CA ASN A 285 -12.02 23.69 -31.24
C ASN A 285 -12.22 22.47 -32.14
N THR A 286 -13.22 22.53 -33.01
CA THR A 286 -13.67 21.38 -33.79
C THR A 286 -13.42 21.65 -35.27
N GLY A 287 -12.98 20.62 -35.98
CA GLY A 287 -12.98 20.56 -37.43
C GLY A 287 -14.05 19.62 -37.95
N PHE A 288 -14.31 19.72 -39.24
CA PHE A 288 -15.28 18.89 -39.95
C PHE A 288 -14.65 18.30 -41.20
N ASP A 289 -14.80 16.98 -41.37
CA ASP A 289 -14.28 16.19 -42.48
C ASP A 289 -15.40 15.78 -43.45
N TRP A 290 -15.34 16.30 -44.67
CA TRP A 290 -16.22 15.88 -45.75
C TRP A 290 -15.58 14.75 -46.56
N ILE A 291 -16.10 13.55 -46.33
CA ILE A 291 -15.59 12.32 -46.94
C ILE A 291 -16.42 11.95 -48.17
N SER A 292 -15.76 11.75 -49.31
CA SER A 292 -16.43 11.35 -50.55
C SER A 292 -17.23 10.06 -50.39
N GLY A 293 -18.51 10.10 -50.75
CA GLY A 293 -19.42 8.96 -50.63
C GLY A 293 -20.16 8.86 -49.29
N ARG A 294 -19.93 9.78 -48.36
CA ARG A 294 -20.77 9.96 -47.16
C ARG A 294 -21.76 11.12 -47.36
N THR A 295 -22.85 11.09 -46.60
CA THR A 295 -23.99 12.02 -46.74
C THR A 295 -23.83 13.33 -45.97
N GLY A 296 -22.85 13.44 -45.07
CA GLY A 296 -22.60 14.64 -44.28
C GLY A 296 -21.17 14.65 -43.73
N PRO A 297 -20.73 15.79 -43.18
CA PRO A 297 -19.43 15.91 -42.52
C PRO A 297 -19.36 15.13 -41.20
N GLU A 298 -18.15 14.77 -40.80
CA GLU A 298 -17.86 14.18 -39.49
C GLU A 298 -16.96 15.11 -38.69
N ALA A 299 -17.25 15.30 -37.40
CA ALA A 299 -16.40 16.09 -36.52
C ALA A 299 -15.03 15.40 -36.35
N ILE A 300 -13.96 16.19 -36.40
CA ILE A 300 -12.57 15.76 -36.23
C ILE A 300 -11.81 16.81 -35.42
N ASP A 301 -10.99 16.38 -34.47
CA ASP A 301 -10.19 17.28 -33.65
C ASP A 301 -8.85 17.65 -34.31
N PHE A 302 -8.13 18.61 -33.73
CA PHE A 302 -6.86 19.08 -34.28
C PHE A 302 -5.79 17.96 -34.32
N PRO A 303 -5.53 17.22 -33.23
CA PRO A 303 -4.54 16.14 -33.25
C PRO A 303 -4.86 15.01 -34.25
N ALA A 304 -6.11 14.60 -34.39
CA ALA A 304 -6.52 13.59 -35.38
C ALA A 304 -6.34 14.11 -36.81
N THR A 305 -6.62 15.40 -37.04
CA THR A 305 -6.35 16.05 -38.33
C THR A 305 -4.86 16.05 -38.65
N MET A 306 -4.00 16.40 -37.69
CA MET A 306 -2.55 16.39 -37.85
C MET A 306 -2.01 14.97 -38.12
N HIS A 307 -2.52 13.97 -37.40
CA HIS A 307 -2.18 12.58 -37.62
C HIS A 307 -2.56 12.11 -39.04
N LEU A 308 -3.79 12.38 -39.48
CA LEU A 308 -4.26 11.99 -40.82
C LEU A 308 -3.47 12.70 -41.93
N ALA A 309 -3.21 14.00 -41.77
CA ALA A 309 -2.40 14.76 -42.71
C ALA A 309 -0.97 14.20 -42.80
N ARG A 310 -0.35 13.88 -41.66
CA ARG A 310 0.99 13.30 -41.59
C ARG A 310 1.04 11.92 -42.24
N ARG A 311 0.07 11.05 -41.95
CA ARG A 311 -0.02 9.69 -42.51
C ARG A 311 -0.09 9.70 -44.05
N HIS A 312 -0.70 10.72 -44.63
CA HIS A 312 -0.91 10.84 -46.08
C HIS A 312 -0.01 11.90 -46.77
N ASP A 313 1.04 12.40 -46.09
CA ASP A 313 1.94 13.48 -46.58
C ASP A 313 1.17 14.70 -47.15
N ALA A 314 0.06 15.05 -46.50
CA ALA A 314 -0.82 16.14 -46.91
C ALA A 314 -0.40 17.47 -46.27
N ALA A 315 -0.44 18.55 -47.05
CA ALA A 315 -0.09 19.87 -46.57
C ALA A 315 -1.29 20.58 -45.93
N ILE A 316 -1.12 21.04 -44.71
CA ILE A 316 -2.02 21.99 -44.06
C ILE A 316 -1.81 23.38 -44.70
N ARG A 317 -2.91 24.09 -44.97
CA ARG A 317 -2.90 25.46 -45.47
C ARG A 317 -3.88 26.33 -44.70
N LEU A 318 -3.52 27.59 -44.47
CA LEU A 318 -4.46 28.62 -44.08
C LEU A 318 -5.16 29.18 -45.31
N ASP A 319 -6.49 29.18 -45.32
CA ASP A 319 -7.24 29.81 -46.42
C ASP A 319 -7.13 31.35 -46.32
N PRO A 320 -6.72 32.06 -47.39
CA PRO A 320 -6.43 33.50 -47.31
C PRO A 320 -7.67 34.38 -47.17
N ASP A 321 -8.86 33.88 -47.53
CA ASP A 321 -10.10 34.64 -47.44
C ASP A 321 -10.80 34.34 -46.10
N ALA A 322 -10.87 33.07 -45.71
CA ALA A 322 -11.54 32.67 -44.47
C ALA A 322 -10.68 32.82 -43.20
N LEU A 323 -9.35 32.74 -43.35
CA LEU A 323 -8.37 32.61 -42.27
C LEU A 323 -8.67 31.42 -41.32
N ASN A 324 -9.17 30.32 -41.89
CA ASN A 324 -9.29 29.02 -41.22
C ASN A 324 -8.36 28.00 -41.89
N SER A 325 -7.92 27.03 -41.10
CA SER A 325 -7.02 25.98 -41.56
C SER A 325 -7.79 24.88 -42.28
N THR A 326 -7.16 24.32 -43.32
CA THR A 326 -7.78 23.27 -44.13
C THR A 326 -6.75 22.32 -44.72
N VAL A 327 -7.16 21.07 -44.93
CA VAL A 327 -6.38 20.04 -45.60
C VAL A 327 -7.26 19.22 -46.54
N THR A 328 -6.68 18.78 -47.64
CA THR A 328 -7.33 17.87 -48.58
C THR A 328 -6.42 16.70 -48.85
N LEU A 329 -6.93 15.48 -48.67
CA LEU A 329 -6.17 14.25 -48.82
C LEU A 329 -7.03 13.13 -49.41
N VAL A 330 -6.38 12.02 -49.76
CA VAL A 330 -7.04 10.79 -50.19
C VAL A 330 -6.54 9.67 -49.29
N ASP A 331 -7.47 8.94 -48.67
CA ASP A 331 -7.14 7.85 -47.74
C ASP A 331 -6.69 6.57 -48.49
N ASP A 332 -6.27 5.56 -47.72
CA ASP A 332 -5.83 4.26 -48.24
C ASP A 332 -6.96 3.51 -48.99
N ALA A 333 -8.23 3.87 -48.75
CA ALA A 333 -9.41 3.33 -49.42
C ALA A 333 -9.82 4.11 -50.67
N GLY A 334 -9.06 5.14 -51.07
CA GLY A 334 -9.32 5.97 -52.23
C GLY A 334 -10.44 7.01 -52.04
N LYS A 335 -10.89 7.25 -50.81
CA LYS A 335 -11.86 8.30 -50.49
C LYS A 335 -11.15 9.63 -50.35
N ARG A 336 -11.77 10.68 -50.88
CA ARG A 336 -11.30 12.06 -50.72
C ARG A 336 -11.84 12.65 -49.44
N HIS A 337 -10.94 13.21 -48.63
CA HIS A 337 -11.23 13.97 -47.42
C HIS A 337 -11.02 15.46 -47.71
N GLN A 338 -11.92 16.30 -47.22
CA GLN A 338 -11.80 17.75 -47.25
C GLN A 338 -12.12 18.25 -45.85
N ILE A 339 -11.07 18.65 -45.13
CA ILE A 339 -11.16 18.98 -43.72
C ILE A 339 -10.99 20.49 -43.58
N TRP A 340 -11.90 21.11 -42.84
CA TRP A 340 -11.78 22.48 -42.35
C TRP A 340 -11.81 22.44 -40.83
N PHE A 341 -10.86 23.09 -40.20
CA PHE A 341 -10.69 23.01 -38.76
C PHE A 341 -10.23 24.32 -38.17
N LEU A 342 -10.49 24.47 -36.88
CA LEU A 342 -10.07 25.60 -36.07
C LEU A 342 -8.88 25.15 -35.21
N ASP A 343 -7.90 26.04 -35.07
CA ASP A 343 -6.64 25.81 -34.38
C ASP A 343 -6.19 27.10 -33.66
N ALA A 344 -4.97 27.12 -33.12
CA ALA A 344 -4.50 28.31 -32.43
C ALA A 344 -4.27 29.52 -33.36
N VAL A 345 -4.14 29.30 -34.67
CA VAL A 345 -4.02 30.40 -35.65
C VAL A 345 -5.36 31.07 -35.87
N SER A 346 -6.44 30.31 -36.07
CA SER A 346 -7.79 30.87 -36.15
C SER A 346 -8.19 31.52 -34.83
N ALA A 347 -7.92 30.87 -33.69
CA ALA A 347 -8.21 31.42 -32.38
C ALA A 347 -7.44 32.72 -32.10
N TYR A 348 -6.18 32.83 -32.54
CA TYR A 348 -5.43 34.09 -32.45
C TYR A 348 -6.13 35.23 -33.20
N ASN A 349 -6.56 34.99 -34.43
CA ASN A 349 -7.24 35.99 -35.26
C ASN A 349 -8.59 36.42 -34.65
N GLU A 350 -9.33 35.48 -34.08
CA GLU A 350 -10.57 35.76 -33.34
C GLU A 350 -10.29 36.58 -32.07
N LEU A 351 -9.24 36.23 -31.30
CA LEU A 351 -8.84 36.99 -30.11
C LEU A 351 -8.38 38.41 -30.45
N VAL A 352 -7.67 38.60 -31.57
CA VAL A 352 -7.33 39.95 -32.07
C VAL A 352 -8.59 40.75 -32.36
N ALA A 353 -9.60 40.15 -33.02
CA ALA A 353 -10.88 40.80 -33.26
C ALA A 353 -11.63 41.14 -31.96
N LEU A 354 -11.61 40.25 -30.98
CA LEU A 354 -12.24 40.47 -29.67
C LEU A 354 -11.47 41.48 -28.80
N SER A 355 -10.21 41.77 -29.13
CA SER A 355 -9.32 42.60 -28.29
C SER A 355 -9.89 44.00 -27.98
N THR A 356 -10.72 44.54 -28.87
CA THR A 356 -11.29 45.89 -28.77
C THR A 356 -12.77 45.92 -28.34
N THR A 357 -13.38 44.74 -28.13
CA THR A 357 -14.82 44.61 -27.91
C THR A 357 -15.25 44.76 -26.45
N GLY A 358 -14.33 44.51 -25.51
CA GLY A 358 -14.61 44.59 -24.07
C GLY A 358 -15.52 43.49 -23.55
N VAL A 359 -15.54 42.31 -24.19
CA VAL A 359 -16.31 41.15 -23.72
C VAL A 359 -15.93 40.72 -22.29
N GLY A 360 -16.82 40.05 -21.58
CA GLY A 360 -16.61 39.62 -20.20
C GLY A 360 -15.78 38.34 -20.08
N GLY A 361 -15.69 37.55 -21.16
CA GLY A 361 -14.90 36.33 -21.21
C GLY A 361 -14.71 35.78 -22.63
N VAL A 362 -13.73 34.91 -22.75
CA VAL A 362 -13.48 34.08 -23.95
C VAL A 362 -13.41 32.63 -23.50
N GLY A 363 -13.72 31.68 -24.37
CA GLY A 363 -13.63 30.28 -23.98
C GLY A 363 -13.30 29.29 -25.08
N LEU A 364 -13.02 28.06 -24.70
CA LEU A 364 -12.72 26.93 -25.59
C LEU A 364 -13.90 25.96 -25.62
N TRP A 365 -14.37 25.59 -26.82
CA TRP A 365 -15.50 24.69 -27.02
C TRP A 365 -15.23 23.58 -28.05
N PRO A 366 -15.17 22.29 -27.64
CA PRO A 366 -14.85 21.78 -26.29
C PRO A 366 -13.34 21.57 -26.09
N ALA A 367 -12.90 21.36 -24.84
CA ALA A 367 -11.52 20.97 -24.54
C ALA A 367 -11.23 19.48 -24.84
N GLY A 368 -9.94 19.15 -24.97
CA GLY A 368 -9.42 17.78 -25.10
C GLY A 368 -8.97 17.40 -26.51
N GLY A 369 -9.10 18.30 -27.47
CA GLY A 369 -8.74 18.06 -28.87
C GLY A 369 -8.14 19.28 -29.54
N GLU A 370 -7.68 20.25 -28.74
CA GLU A 370 -7.19 21.54 -29.22
C GLU A 370 -5.77 21.52 -29.76
N ASP A 371 -5.48 22.52 -30.58
CA ASP A 371 -4.11 23.00 -30.76
C ASP A 371 -3.62 23.54 -29.41
N PRO A 372 -2.58 22.94 -28.80
CA PRO A 372 -2.05 23.36 -27.50
C PRO A 372 -1.62 24.83 -27.47
N GLY A 373 -1.31 25.41 -28.64
CA GLY A 373 -1.02 26.83 -28.78
C GLY A 373 -2.16 27.74 -28.29
N PHE A 374 -3.40 27.26 -28.24
CA PHE A 374 -4.53 28.02 -27.66
C PHE A 374 -4.24 28.48 -26.23
N TRP A 375 -3.67 27.61 -25.40
CA TRP A 375 -3.38 27.91 -24.00
C TRP A 375 -2.26 28.93 -23.83
N GLU A 376 -1.30 28.96 -24.75
CA GLU A 376 -0.28 30.01 -24.82
C GLU A 376 -0.87 31.39 -25.17
N LEU A 377 -2.01 31.43 -25.87
CA LEU A 377 -2.69 32.69 -26.20
C LEU A 377 -3.43 33.30 -25.01
N VAL A 378 -4.03 32.47 -24.17
CA VAL A 378 -4.92 32.93 -23.08
C VAL A 378 -4.26 32.89 -21.69
N GLY A 379 -3.15 32.17 -21.50
CA GLY A 379 -2.46 32.04 -20.21
C GLY A 379 -1.59 33.22 -19.78
N GLY A 380 -1.36 34.21 -20.66
CA GLY A 380 -0.45 35.34 -20.43
C GLY A 380 -1.10 36.57 -19.80
N ARG A 381 -0.28 37.53 -19.34
CA ARG A 381 -0.73 38.85 -18.85
C ARG A 381 -1.32 39.76 -19.95
N THR A 382 -1.03 39.44 -21.20
CA THR A 382 -1.50 40.13 -22.41
C THR A 382 -2.16 39.09 -23.31
N VAL A 383 -3.43 39.26 -23.60
CA VAL A 383 -4.20 38.36 -24.47
C VAL A 383 -4.59 39.13 -25.73
N PRO A 384 -4.17 38.70 -26.94
CA PRO A 384 -3.16 37.67 -27.20
C PRO A 384 -1.70 38.17 -26.96
N PRO A 385 -0.69 37.28 -26.86
CA PRO A 385 0.71 37.62 -26.61
C PRO A 385 1.35 38.47 -27.73
N ALA A 386 2.36 39.27 -27.36
CA ALA A 386 3.05 40.17 -28.29
C ALA A 386 3.99 39.48 -29.30
N ASP A 387 4.60 38.34 -28.91
CA ASP A 387 5.51 37.54 -29.75
C ASP A 387 4.83 36.24 -30.19
N VAL A 388 4.00 36.35 -31.22
CA VAL A 388 3.17 35.26 -31.75
C VAL A 388 4.01 34.12 -32.36
N PRO A 389 5.07 34.38 -33.15
CA PRO A 389 5.92 33.30 -33.66
C PRO A 389 6.59 32.48 -32.56
N ALA A 390 6.97 33.10 -31.43
CA ALA A 390 7.51 32.37 -30.29
C ALA A 390 6.42 31.56 -29.55
N ALA A 391 5.19 32.09 -29.46
CA ALA A 391 4.09 31.44 -28.76
C ALA A 391 3.47 30.26 -29.53
N LEU A 392 3.39 30.35 -30.87
CA LEU A 392 2.67 29.38 -31.70
C LEU A 392 3.58 28.55 -32.61
N GLY A 393 4.88 28.85 -32.71
CA GLY A 393 5.77 28.23 -33.69
C GLY A 393 6.01 26.73 -33.46
N ASP A 394 6.23 26.34 -32.21
CA ASP A 394 6.41 24.94 -31.82
C ASP A 394 5.06 24.34 -31.39
N VAL A 395 4.72 23.16 -31.89
CA VAL A 395 3.47 22.48 -31.56
C VAL A 395 3.80 21.11 -30.97
N SER A 396 3.53 20.90 -29.68
CA SER A 396 3.77 19.62 -29.01
C SER A 396 2.47 18.93 -28.63
N LEU A 397 2.33 17.67 -29.03
CA LEU A 397 1.20 16.80 -28.69
C LEU A 397 1.63 15.68 -27.72
N ASP A 398 2.64 15.94 -26.87
CA ASP A 398 3.25 14.93 -25.99
C ASP A 398 2.25 14.27 -25.04
N ASP A 399 1.25 15.02 -24.57
CA ASP A 399 0.22 14.57 -23.63
C ASP A 399 -1.05 14.03 -24.33
N TYR A 400 -1.14 14.17 -25.65
CA TYR A 400 -2.32 13.72 -26.40
C TYR A 400 -2.24 12.23 -26.74
N VAL A 401 -3.34 11.52 -26.49
CA VAL A 401 -3.52 10.11 -26.84
C VAL A 401 -4.71 9.95 -27.77
N GLY A 402 -4.41 9.74 -29.05
CA GLY A 402 -5.40 9.44 -30.08
C GLY A 402 -5.67 7.95 -30.20
N TYR A 403 -6.89 7.60 -30.63
CA TYR A 403 -7.27 6.23 -30.95
C TYR A 403 -7.66 6.12 -32.42
N GLU A 404 -7.20 5.06 -33.08
CA GLU A 404 -7.64 4.69 -34.42
C GLU A 404 -8.17 3.25 -34.44
N GLY A 405 -9.07 2.93 -35.38
CA GLY A 405 -9.67 1.60 -35.47
C GLY A 405 -10.79 1.33 -34.45
N GLN A 406 -11.23 0.08 -34.36
CA GLN A 406 -12.36 -0.34 -33.50
C GLN A 406 -12.15 -1.73 -32.91
N GLY A 407 -12.56 -1.89 -31.65
CA GLY A 407 -12.45 -3.13 -30.88
C GLY A 407 -11.67 -2.92 -29.59
N GLU A 408 -11.32 -4.03 -28.95
CA GLU A 408 -10.88 -4.07 -27.55
C GLU A 408 -9.43 -4.52 -27.42
N PHE A 409 -8.67 -4.62 -28.51
CA PHE A 409 -7.25 -4.94 -28.46
C PHE A 409 -6.45 -3.69 -28.76
N LEU A 410 -5.46 -3.40 -27.93
CA LEU A 410 -4.74 -2.12 -27.95
C LEU A 410 -3.26 -2.30 -28.27
N ARG A 411 -2.71 -1.39 -29.08
CA ARG A 411 -1.29 -1.31 -29.41
C ARG A 411 -0.90 0.13 -29.72
N VAL A 412 0.24 0.56 -29.19
CA VAL A 412 0.84 1.85 -29.57
C VAL A 412 1.44 1.73 -30.97
N VAL A 413 0.96 2.56 -31.90
CA VAL A 413 1.42 2.60 -33.31
C VAL A 413 2.18 3.87 -33.64
N ALA A 414 1.99 4.94 -32.87
CA ALA A 414 2.80 6.17 -32.96
C ALA A 414 3.12 6.72 -31.57
N THR A 415 4.30 7.31 -31.45
CA THR A 415 4.77 8.05 -30.27
C THR A 415 4.89 9.53 -30.59
N PRO A 416 4.88 10.43 -29.57
CA PRO A 416 4.92 11.85 -29.82
C PRO A 416 6.15 12.32 -30.58
N GLU A 417 5.93 13.23 -31.52
CA GLU A 417 6.96 13.99 -32.21
C GLU A 417 6.51 15.46 -32.33
N PRO A 418 7.37 16.44 -31.97
CA PRO A 418 7.01 17.84 -32.02
C PRO A 418 6.86 18.31 -33.49
N GLY A 419 5.87 19.16 -33.70
CA GLY A 419 5.66 19.89 -34.95
C GLY A 419 6.28 21.28 -34.91
N VAL A 420 6.51 21.85 -36.09
CA VAL A 420 7.02 23.22 -36.24
C VAL A 420 6.24 23.89 -37.37
N ARG A 421 5.59 25.01 -37.06
CA ARG A 421 4.91 25.87 -38.04
C ARG A 421 5.56 27.24 -38.14
N LYS A 422 5.43 27.83 -39.33
CA LYS A 422 5.81 29.22 -39.61
C LYS A 422 4.56 30.03 -39.89
N LEU A 423 4.53 31.24 -39.34
CA LEU A 423 3.40 32.14 -39.41
C LEU A 423 3.83 33.46 -40.05
N GLU A 424 2.96 34.04 -40.88
CA GLU A 424 3.09 35.41 -41.38
C GLU A 424 1.96 36.27 -40.84
N ARG A 425 2.32 37.43 -40.30
CA ARG A 425 1.39 38.41 -39.72
C ARG A 425 1.34 39.64 -40.60
N ASP A 426 0.13 40.11 -40.90
CA ASP A 426 -0.06 41.39 -41.57
C ASP A 426 0.27 42.54 -40.59
N PRO A 427 1.23 43.42 -40.91
CA PRO A 427 1.60 44.54 -40.05
C PRO A 427 0.49 45.60 -39.86
N ALA A 428 -0.53 45.65 -40.72
CA ALA A 428 -1.61 46.64 -40.66
C ALA A 428 -2.81 46.15 -39.83
N THR A 429 -3.28 44.93 -40.10
CA THR A 429 -4.43 44.34 -39.42
C THR A 429 -4.06 43.54 -38.18
N HIS A 430 -2.77 43.23 -38.03
CA HIS A 430 -2.23 42.41 -36.96
C HIS A 430 -2.71 40.94 -36.96
N LEU A 431 -3.43 40.51 -37.99
CA LEU A 431 -3.90 39.12 -38.17
C LEU A 431 -2.78 38.24 -38.75
N ILE A 432 -2.83 36.95 -38.43
CA ILE A 432 -2.07 35.92 -39.13
C ILE A 432 -2.77 35.66 -40.47
N VAL A 433 -2.02 35.81 -41.55
CA VAL A 433 -2.53 35.70 -42.94
C VAL A 433 -1.93 34.53 -43.71
N ALA A 434 -0.90 33.87 -43.17
CA ALA A 434 -0.38 32.62 -43.72
C ALA A 434 0.18 31.71 -42.63
N GLU A 435 0.02 30.40 -42.85
CA GLU A 435 0.61 29.34 -42.04
C GLU A 435 1.25 28.29 -42.97
N ALA A 436 2.42 27.79 -42.57
CA ALA A 436 3.05 26.64 -43.20
C ALA A 436 3.75 25.75 -42.17
N TYR A 437 3.39 24.47 -42.14
CA TYR A 437 4.09 23.47 -41.32
C TYR A 437 5.38 23.03 -42.01
N LYS A 438 6.49 23.13 -41.28
CA LYS A 438 7.76 22.48 -41.66
C LYS A 438 7.71 20.99 -41.33
N GLU A 439 7.18 20.67 -40.15
CA GLU A 439 7.01 19.31 -39.61
C GLU A 439 5.65 19.26 -38.91
N LEU A 440 4.81 18.28 -39.25
CA LEU A 440 3.50 18.11 -38.60
C LEU A 440 3.67 17.44 -37.24
N PRO A 441 3.01 17.94 -36.19
CA PRO A 441 3.07 17.32 -34.87
C PRO A 441 2.38 15.95 -34.88
N GLN A 442 2.78 15.08 -33.98
CA GLN A 442 2.21 13.76 -33.77
C GLN A 442 2.11 13.52 -32.27
N GLY A 443 0.95 13.09 -31.79
CA GLY A 443 0.79 12.60 -30.40
C GLY A 443 0.93 11.08 -30.32
N TYR A 444 0.63 10.50 -29.15
CA TYR A 444 0.45 9.06 -29.07
C TYR A 444 -0.73 8.62 -29.94
N THR A 445 -0.57 7.51 -30.64
CA THR A 445 -1.68 6.86 -31.33
C THR A 445 -1.76 5.41 -30.91
N VAL A 446 -2.91 5.05 -30.35
CA VAL A 446 -3.25 3.68 -29.93
C VAL A 446 -4.23 3.09 -30.94
N HIS A 447 -3.79 2.09 -31.67
CA HIS A 447 -4.66 1.35 -32.58
C HIS A 447 -5.52 0.35 -31.81
N ARG A 448 -6.82 0.37 -32.10
CA ARG A 448 -7.84 -0.54 -31.63
C ARG A 448 -8.25 -1.50 -32.73
N TRP A 449 -8.27 -2.78 -32.42
CA TRP A 449 -8.81 -3.79 -33.35
C TRP A 449 -9.58 -4.87 -32.61
N GLY A 450 -10.22 -5.74 -33.39
CA GLY A 450 -10.97 -6.88 -32.84
C GLY A 450 -12.45 -6.59 -32.59
N ARG A 451 -13.07 -5.68 -33.35
CA ARG A 451 -14.54 -5.48 -33.32
C ARG A 451 -15.33 -6.75 -33.65
N GLY A 452 -14.75 -7.67 -34.43
CA GLY A 452 -15.37 -8.94 -34.80
C GLY A 452 -16.71 -8.77 -35.55
N ALA A 453 -17.52 -9.83 -35.55
CA ALA A 453 -18.87 -9.79 -36.12
C ALA A 453 -19.80 -8.91 -35.27
N ALA A 454 -20.81 -8.27 -35.90
CA ALA A 454 -21.66 -7.27 -35.26
C ALA A 454 -22.42 -7.73 -33.99
N ASN A 455 -22.61 -9.04 -33.81
CA ASN A 455 -23.29 -9.62 -32.65
C ASN A 455 -22.36 -10.50 -31.79
N ALA A 456 -21.06 -10.56 -32.09
CA ALA A 456 -20.10 -11.32 -31.30
C ALA A 456 -19.75 -10.57 -30.01
N ILE A 457 -19.75 -11.26 -28.88
CA ILE A 457 -19.38 -10.69 -27.58
C ILE A 457 -18.52 -11.68 -26.78
N ALA A 458 -17.43 -11.21 -26.19
CA ALA A 458 -16.57 -12.02 -25.34
C ALA A 458 -16.83 -11.70 -23.86
N LEU A 459 -16.85 -12.72 -23.01
CA LEU A 459 -16.98 -12.58 -21.56
C LEU A 459 -15.63 -12.77 -20.89
N THR A 460 -15.24 -11.84 -20.02
CA THR A 460 -13.93 -11.85 -19.36
C THR A 460 -14.04 -11.62 -17.86
N PHE A 461 -13.08 -12.16 -17.10
CA PHE A 461 -13.04 -12.06 -15.64
C PHE A 461 -11.67 -11.60 -15.14
N ASP A 462 -11.66 -10.62 -14.24
CA ASP A 462 -10.46 -10.03 -13.65
C ASP A 462 -10.35 -10.31 -12.14
N ASP A 463 -9.15 -10.09 -11.59
CA ASP A 463 -8.71 -10.31 -10.19
C ASP A 463 -8.41 -11.75 -9.76
N GLY A 464 -8.98 -12.74 -10.45
CA GLY A 464 -8.89 -14.13 -10.06
C GLY A 464 -7.50 -14.77 -10.12
N PRO A 465 -7.41 -16.06 -9.76
CA PRO A 465 -8.51 -16.90 -9.27
C PRO A 465 -8.73 -16.83 -7.74
N ASP A 466 -9.99 -16.86 -7.33
CA ASP A 466 -10.46 -17.13 -5.97
C ASP A 466 -11.01 -18.58 -5.88
N PRO A 467 -10.66 -19.35 -4.84
CA PRO A 467 -11.05 -20.76 -4.73
C PRO A 467 -12.55 -21.00 -4.47
N VAL A 468 -13.35 -19.96 -4.24
CA VAL A 468 -14.79 -20.03 -4.01
C VAL A 468 -15.57 -19.44 -5.19
N TYR A 469 -15.26 -18.20 -5.57
CA TYR A 469 -16.03 -17.46 -6.58
C TYR A 469 -15.67 -17.89 -8.01
N THR A 470 -14.38 -17.98 -8.35
CA THR A 470 -13.94 -18.45 -9.67
C THR A 470 -14.45 -19.86 -9.96
N GLU A 471 -14.39 -20.77 -8.99
CA GLU A 471 -14.89 -22.16 -9.15
C GLU A 471 -16.40 -22.21 -9.47
N ARG A 472 -17.21 -21.35 -8.84
CA ARG A 472 -18.66 -21.27 -9.07
C ARG A 472 -19.01 -20.55 -10.37
N ILE A 473 -18.20 -19.57 -10.77
CA ILE A 473 -18.31 -18.93 -12.07
C ILE A 473 -18.05 -19.96 -13.17
N LEU A 474 -16.97 -20.77 -13.05
CA LEU A 474 -16.68 -21.86 -13.98
C LEU A 474 -17.84 -22.88 -14.07
N ASP A 475 -18.46 -23.25 -12.94
CA ASP A 475 -19.66 -24.11 -12.95
C ASP A 475 -20.82 -23.50 -13.76
N THR A 476 -21.01 -22.19 -13.65
CA THR A 476 -22.03 -21.45 -14.40
C THR A 476 -21.70 -21.43 -15.89
N LEU A 477 -20.47 -21.06 -16.26
CA LEU A 477 -20.02 -21.01 -17.66
C LEU A 477 -20.15 -22.37 -18.34
N LYS A 478 -19.78 -23.44 -17.62
CA LYS A 478 -19.93 -24.83 -18.07
C LYS A 478 -21.39 -25.22 -18.30
N THR A 479 -22.29 -24.80 -17.41
CA THR A 479 -23.74 -25.05 -17.52
C THR A 479 -24.33 -24.37 -18.75
N TYR A 480 -23.90 -23.13 -19.02
CA TYR A 480 -24.42 -22.33 -20.14
C TYR A 480 -23.64 -22.52 -21.45
N HIS A 481 -22.55 -23.31 -21.44
CA HIS A 481 -21.63 -23.50 -22.56
C HIS A 481 -21.10 -22.17 -23.12
N VAL A 482 -20.60 -21.30 -22.25
CA VAL A 482 -20.08 -19.98 -22.61
C VAL A 482 -18.54 -19.99 -22.50
N PRO A 483 -17.81 -19.73 -23.60
CA PRO A 483 -16.37 -19.50 -23.51
C PRO A 483 -16.09 -18.18 -22.79
N ALA A 484 -14.93 -18.08 -22.15
CA ALA A 484 -14.52 -16.89 -21.41
C ALA A 484 -13.00 -16.78 -21.35
N ALA A 485 -12.49 -15.60 -21.01
CA ALA A 485 -11.08 -15.37 -20.68
C ALA A 485 -10.93 -14.88 -19.24
N PHE A 486 -9.87 -15.31 -18.54
CA PHE A 486 -9.59 -14.93 -17.16
C PHE A 486 -8.24 -14.22 -17.09
N PHE A 487 -8.22 -12.94 -16.70
CA PHE A 487 -6.99 -12.20 -16.44
C PHE A 487 -6.60 -12.39 -14.98
N VAL A 488 -5.59 -13.23 -14.77
CA VAL A 488 -5.24 -13.71 -13.43
C VAL A 488 -4.16 -12.84 -12.78
N ILE A 489 -4.33 -12.57 -11.49
CA ILE A 489 -3.26 -12.02 -10.65
C ILE A 489 -2.26 -13.15 -10.37
N GLY A 490 -0.98 -12.91 -10.64
CA GLY A 490 0.07 -13.92 -10.53
C GLY A 490 0.23 -14.52 -9.13
N SER A 491 0.06 -13.72 -8.07
CA SER A 491 0.05 -14.21 -6.69
C SER A 491 -1.16 -15.11 -6.39
N SER A 492 -2.36 -14.71 -6.79
CA SER A 492 -3.59 -15.53 -6.70
C SER A 492 -3.46 -16.84 -7.48
N ALA A 493 -2.84 -16.79 -8.67
CA ALA A 493 -2.58 -17.98 -9.50
C ALA A 493 -1.59 -18.95 -8.84
N LEU A 494 -0.59 -18.45 -8.11
CA LEU A 494 0.35 -19.26 -7.34
C LEU A 494 -0.33 -19.92 -6.12
N ASP A 495 -1.30 -19.24 -5.53
CA ASP A 495 -2.04 -19.71 -4.34
C ASP A 495 -3.13 -20.71 -4.69
N ASN A 496 -3.75 -20.59 -5.86
CA ASN A 496 -4.85 -21.44 -6.32
C ASN A 496 -4.53 -22.18 -7.65
N PRO A 497 -3.46 -23.00 -7.71
CA PRO A 497 -3.04 -23.64 -8.96
C PRO A 497 -4.07 -24.67 -9.46
N ALA A 498 -4.88 -25.27 -8.59
CA ALA A 498 -5.94 -26.18 -9.02
C ALA A 498 -7.01 -25.44 -9.86
N THR A 499 -7.40 -24.23 -9.44
CA THR A 499 -8.38 -23.39 -10.12
C THR A 499 -7.84 -22.89 -11.45
N VAL A 500 -6.59 -22.38 -11.51
CA VAL A 500 -5.95 -21.98 -12.78
C VAL A 500 -5.91 -23.14 -13.78
N LYS A 501 -5.58 -24.34 -13.29
CA LYS A 501 -5.56 -25.54 -14.13
C LYS A 501 -6.96 -25.87 -14.66
N ARG A 502 -7.99 -25.76 -13.82
CA ARG A 502 -9.40 -25.96 -14.21
C ARG A 502 -9.85 -24.96 -15.28
N ILE A 503 -9.55 -23.67 -15.11
CA ILE A 503 -9.82 -22.62 -16.12
C ILE A 503 -9.30 -23.07 -17.49
N PHE A 504 -8.04 -23.50 -17.56
CA PHE A 504 -7.42 -23.94 -18.80
C PHE A 504 -8.03 -25.24 -19.36
N GLU A 505 -8.25 -26.25 -18.52
CA GLU A 505 -8.77 -27.56 -18.93
C GLU A 505 -10.23 -27.49 -19.42
N GLU A 506 -11.03 -26.55 -18.92
CA GLU A 506 -12.43 -26.35 -19.32
C GLU A 506 -12.61 -25.55 -20.63
N GLY A 507 -11.52 -25.07 -21.23
CA GLY A 507 -11.56 -24.44 -22.55
C GLY A 507 -11.31 -22.94 -22.57
N HIS A 508 -11.18 -22.30 -21.40
CA HIS A 508 -11.06 -20.85 -21.27
C HIS A 508 -9.64 -20.35 -21.61
N GLU A 509 -9.55 -19.07 -21.98
CA GLU A 509 -8.30 -18.35 -22.19
C GLU A 509 -7.81 -17.74 -20.87
N ILE A 510 -6.50 -17.58 -20.70
CA ILE A 510 -5.90 -16.99 -19.49
C ILE A 510 -4.99 -15.85 -19.91
N GLY A 511 -5.23 -14.66 -19.38
CA GLY A 511 -4.37 -13.49 -19.51
C GLY A 511 -3.66 -13.14 -18.20
N SER A 512 -2.69 -12.24 -18.28
CA SER A 512 -1.99 -11.69 -17.12
C SER A 512 -2.67 -10.41 -16.63
N HIS A 513 -2.91 -10.33 -15.32
CA HIS A 513 -3.39 -9.13 -14.64
C HIS A 513 -2.34 -8.58 -13.65
N THR A 514 -1.06 -8.69 -14.03
CA THR A 514 0.13 -8.44 -13.19
C THR A 514 0.28 -9.43 -12.03
N TYR A 515 1.32 -9.29 -11.19
CA TYR A 515 1.56 -10.21 -10.05
C TYR A 515 0.96 -9.71 -8.75
N TRP A 516 0.98 -8.39 -8.54
CA TRP A 516 0.56 -7.70 -7.31
C TRP A 516 -0.65 -6.79 -7.52
N HIS A 517 -1.30 -6.83 -8.70
CA HIS A 517 -2.39 -5.92 -9.05
C HIS A 517 -1.97 -4.44 -8.86
N ALA A 518 -0.80 -4.08 -9.39
CA ALA A 518 -0.23 -2.74 -9.26
C ALA A 518 -0.75 -1.80 -10.37
N ASN A 519 -0.97 -0.53 -10.03
CA ASN A 519 -1.24 0.52 -11.02
C ASN A 519 0.05 0.78 -11.82
N LEU A 520 -0.03 0.62 -13.15
CA LEU A 520 1.15 0.60 -14.01
C LEU A 520 1.69 2.00 -14.30
N SER A 521 0.84 3.01 -14.45
CA SER A 521 1.30 4.40 -14.62
C SER A 521 2.17 4.85 -13.44
N MET A 522 1.85 4.42 -12.21
CA MET A 522 2.63 4.71 -11.00
C MET A 522 3.81 3.77 -10.73
N THR A 523 3.95 2.68 -11.50
CA THR A 523 4.95 1.63 -11.23
C THR A 523 6.19 1.80 -12.13
N PRO A 524 7.41 1.76 -11.56
CA PRO A 524 8.65 1.75 -12.35
C PRO A 524 8.73 0.53 -13.29
N ASP A 525 9.23 0.71 -14.51
CA ASP A 525 9.31 -0.33 -15.55
C ASP A 525 9.96 -1.63 -15.10
N LEU A 526 10.99 -1.53 -14.24
CA LEU A 526 11.66 -2.70 -13.69
C LEU A 526 10.69 -3.59 -12.91
N LEU A 527 9.81 -3.00 -12.10
CA LEU A 527 8.83 -3.74 -11.32
C LEU A 527 7.70 -4.29 -12.20
N ILE A 528 7.30 -3.55 -13.24
CA ILE A 528 6.34 -4.05 -14.26
C ILE A 528 6.91 -5.32 -14.91
N ARG A 529 8.15 -5.26 -15.43
CA ARG A 529 8.82 -6.39 -16.08
C ARG A 529 8.96 -7.60 -15.13
N LEU A 530 9.37 -7.36 -13.88
CA LEU A 530 9.50 -8.42 -12.87
C LEU A 530 8.14 -9.06 -12.52
N GLY A 531 7.10 -8.24 -12.36
CA GLY A 531 5.73 -8.69 -12.08
C GLY A 531 5.17 -9.55 -13.20
N LEU A 532 5.23 -9.07 -14.45
CA LEU A 532 4.77 -9.81 -15.62
C LEU A 532 5.51 -11.14 -15.79
N ASN A 533 6.84 -11.15 -15.60
CA ASN A 533 7.63 -12.37 -15.64
C ASN A 533 7.25 -13.36 -14.53
N ALA A 534 6.95 -12.87 -13.33
CA ALA A 534 6.49 -13.70 -12.22
C ALA A 534 5.11 -14.32 -12.53
N THR A 535 4.17 -13.54 -13.06
CA THR A 535 2.83 -14.02 -13.46
C THR A 535 2.92 -15.07 -14.55
N GLN A 536 3.76 -14.88 -15.58
CA GLN A 536 4.00 -15.91 -16.60
C GLN A 536 4.49 -17.22 -16.01
N ARG A 537 5.44 -17.16 -15.07
CA ARG A 537 5.97 -18.37 -14.43
C ARG A 537 4.91 -19.08 -13.61
N ALA A 538 4.03 -18.35 -12.92
CA ALA A 538 2.90 -18.92 -12.19
C ALA A 538 1.93 -19.65 -13.15
N ILE A 539 1.57 -19.02 -14.27
CA ILE A 539 0.71 -19.62 -15.29
C ILE A 539 1.39 -20.86 -15.91
N VAL A 540 2.64 -20.75 -16.35
CA VAL A 540 3.42 -21.83 -16.97
C VAL A 540 3.61 -23.02 -16.02
N ALA A 541 3.87 -22.76 -14.74
CA ALA A 541 4.01 -23.82 -13.74
C ALA A 541 2.74 -24.68 -13.70
N THR A 542 1.58 -24.06 -13.77
CA THR A 542 0.29 -24.74 -13.61
C THR A 542 -0.24 -25.34 -14.91
N THR A 543 -0.25 -24.59 -16.00
CA THR A 543 -0.89 -24.99 -17.27
C THR A 543 0.09 -25.59 -18.28
N GLY A 544 1.39 -25.32 -18.13
CA GLY A 544 2.39 -25.61 -19.16
C GLY A 544 2.28 -24.71 -20.41
N ARG A 545 1.45 -23.67 -20.38
CA ARG A 545 1.28 -22.68 -21.44
C ARG A 545 1.78 -21.31 -20.97
N LYS A 546 2.32 -20.53 -21.89
CA LYS A 546 2.48 -19.08 -21.69
C LYS A 546 1.16 -18.40 -22.04
N THR A 547 1.06 -17.09 -21.79
CA THR A 547 0.00 -16.26 -22.35
C THR A 547 0.59 -15.04 -23.07
N VAL A 548 -0.08 -14.51 -24.07
CA VAL A 548 0.24 -13.19 -24.65
C VAL A 548 -0.81 -12.15 -24.27
N LEU A 549 -1.91 -12.56 -23.63
CA LEU A 549 -2.98 -11.66 -23.25
C LEU A 549 -2.62 -10.92 -21.96
N PHE A 550 -2.88 -9.63 -21.94
CA PHE A 550 -2.68 -8.78 -20.79
C PHE A 550 -3.85 -7.81 -20.63
N ARG A 551 -4.24 -7.55 -19.38
CA ARG A 551 -5.12 -6.44 -19.04
C ARG A 551 -4.56 -5.74 -17.82
N ALA A 552 -4.52 -4.41 -17.85
CA ALA A 552 -4.03 -3.62 -16.73
C ALA A 552 -5.02 -3.66 -15.55
N PRO A 553 -4.56 -3.56 -14.28
CA PRO A 553 -5.45 -3.72 -13.12
C PRO A 553 -6.43 -2.57 -12.83
N TYR A 554 -6.20 -1.39 -13.39
CA TYR A 554 -7.05 -0.22 -13.16
C TYR A 554 -7.54 0.32 -14.49
N GLY A 555 -8.82 0.71 -14.55
CA GLY A 555 -9.44 1.13 -15.82
C GLY A 555 -8.78 2.35 -16.49
N GLU A 556 -8.04 3.16 -15.74
CA GLU A 556 -7.19 4.25 -16.26
C GLU A 556 -6.07 3.72 -17.17
N ASP A 557 -5.45 2.60 -16.80
CA ASP A 557 -4.37 1.96 -17.58
C ASP A 557 -4.91 1.03 -18.69
N VAL A 558 -6.17 0.60 -18.58
CA VAL A 558 -6.81 -0.31 -19.58
C VAL A 558 -7.23 0.46 -20.83
N GLU A 559 -7.69 1.70 -20.67
CA GLU A 559 -8.06 2.61 -21.76
C GLU A 559 -7.25 3.92 -21.60
N PRO A 560 -5.94 3.89 -21.89
CA PRO A 560 -5.03 4.99 -21.55
C PRO A 560 -5.45 6.29 -22.24
N MET A 561 -5.52 7.37 -21.47
CA MET A 561 -5.93 8.70 -21.95
C MET A 561 -4.80 9.72 -21.81
N THR A 562 -3.77 9.40 -21.03
CA THR A 562 -2.58 10.21 -20.80
C THR A 562 -1.31 9.55 -21.33
N ALA A 563 -0.27 10.34 -21.57
CA ALA A 563 1.06 9.85 -21.91
C ALA A 563 1.61 8.83 -20.88
N ASP A 564 1.39 9.08 -19.58
CA ASP A 564 1.86 8.23 -18.49
C ASP A 564 1.15 6.86 -18.44
N GLU A 565 -0.12 6.81 -18.85
CA GLU A 565 -0.90 5.56 -19.00
C GLU A 565 -0.56 4.81 -20.29
N VAL A 566 -0.16 5.49 -21.37
CA VAL A 566 0.31 4.85 -22.61
C VAL A 566 1.70 4.24 -22.42
N ARG A 567 2.58 4.83 -21.60
CA ARG A 567 3.94 4.35 -21.34
C ARG A 567 4.02 2.85 -21.01
N PRO A 568 3.19 2.29 -20.10
CA PRO A 568 3.11 0.85 -19.86
C PRO A 568 2.83 -0.01 -21.11
N LEU A 569 2.01 0.47 -22.06
CA LEU A 569 1.72 -0.27 -23.30
C LEU A 569 2.97 -0.50 -24.15
N ASN A 570 3.95 0.41 -24.13
CA ASN A 570 5.23 0.20 -24.80
C ASN A 570 6.03 -0.94 -24.15
N VAL A 571 6.08 -0.97 -22.81
CA VAL A 571 6.74 -2.06 -22.07
C VAL A 571 6.06 -3.41 -22.33
N LEU A 572 4.73 -3.42 -22.44
CA LEU A 572 3.94 -4.61 -22.75
C LEU A 572 4.21 -5.10 -24.17
N SER A 573 4.24 -4.18 -25.13
CA SER A 573 4.54 -4.46 -26.54
C SER A 573 5.96 -5.03 -26.71
N ASP A 574 6.96 -4.44 -26.06
CA ASP A 574 8.36 -4.94 -26.02
C ASP A 574 8.45 -6.39 -25.53
N LEU A 575 7.57 -6.78 -24.61
CA LEU A 575 7.53 -8.11 -24.03
C LEU A 575 6.69 -9.09 -24.85
N GLY A 576 5.99 -8.61 -25.89
CA GLY A 576 5.11 -9.40 -26.75
C GLY A 576 3.72 -9.66 -26.17
N TYR A 577 3.26 -8.81 -25.24
CA TYR A 577 1.87 -8.85 -24.77
C TYR A 577 0.94 -8.06 -25.69
N ILE A 578 -0.31 -8.50 -25.74
CA ILE A 578 -1.43 -7.79 -26.34
C ILE A 578 -2.31 -7.29 -25.21
N ALA A 579 -2.44 -5.97 -25.10
CA ALA A 579 -3.32 -5.34 -24.12
C ALA A 579 -4.79 -5.47 -24.58
N VAL A 580 -5.68 -5.76 -23.63
CA VAL A 580 -7.11 -5.94 -23.86
C VAL A 580 -7.90 -4.92 -23.02
N GLY A 581 -8.73 -4.15 -23.71
CA GLY A 581 -9.64 -3.12 -23.23
C GLY A 581 -10.81 -3.66 -22.40
N MET A 582 -11.71 -2.73 -22.04
CA MET A 582 -12.85 -2.98 -21.15
C MET A 582 -14.08 -2.10 -21.41
N GLN A 583 -14.44 -1.84 -22.67
CA GLN A 583 -15.52 -0.87 -22.94
C GLN A 583 -16.91 -1.28 -22.40
N VAL A 584 -17.14 -2.56 -22.05
CA VAL A 584 -18.34 -3.00 -21.33
C VAL A 584 -18.00 -3.41 -19.89
N ASP A 585 -18.20 -2.50 -18.93
CA ASP A 585 -17.93 -2.67 -17.49
C ASP A 585 -19.19 -2.32 -16.65
N PRO A 586 -19.78 -3.29 -15.93
CA PRO A 586 -20.92 -3.06 -15.05
C PRO A 586 -20.54 -2.65 -13.61
N GLU A 587 -19.25 -2.44 -13.33
CA GLU A 587 -18.71 -2.11 -12.02
C GLU A 587 -19.14 -3.09 -10.91
N ASP A 588 -19.24 -4.38 -11.26
CA ASP A 588 -19.73 -5.43 -10.36
C ASP A 588 -18.88 -5.56 -9.08
N TRP A 589 -17.59 -5.20 -9.16
CA TRP A 589 -16.68 -5.12 -8.03
C TRP A 589 -17.14 -4.18 -6.91
N ARG A 590 -17.92 -3.12 -7.23
CA ARG A 590 -18.51 -2.17 -6.26
C ARG A 590 -19.74 -2.72 -5.53
N LYS A 591 -20.33 -3.81 -6.05
CA LYS A 591 -21.59 -4.40 -5.57
C LYS A 591 -22.80 -3.44 -5.66
N PRO A 592 -23.13 -2.94 -6.87
CA PRO A 592 -24.27 -2.03 -7.06
C PRO A 592 -25.64 -2.72 -6.98
N GLY A 593 -25.69 -4.05 -6.83
CA GLY A 593 -26.89 -4.87 -6.86
C GLY A 593 -27.05 -5.62 -8.19
N VAL A 594 -27.60 -6.83 -8.12
CA VAL A 594 -27.74 -7.75 -9.27
C VAL A 594 -28.49 -7.12 -10.44
N ASP A 595 -29.60 -6.42 -10.18
CA ASP A 595 -30.40 -5.80 -11.25
C ASP A 595 -29.67 -4.64 -11.95
N ALA A 596 -28.85 -3.90 -11.20
CA ALA A 596 -28.04 -2.81 -11.75
C ALA A 596 -26.94 -3.37 -12.67
N ILE A 597 -26.23 -4.42 -12.23
CA ILE A 597 -25.20 -5.11 -13.03
C ILE A 597 -25.82 -5.61 -14.36
N VAL A 598 -26.94 -6.32 -14.29
CA VAL A 598 -27.60 -6.85 -15.49
C VAL A 598 -28.04 -5.72 -16.42
N SER A 599 -28.69 -4.69 -15.89
CA SER A 599 -29.21 -3.58 -16.70
C SER A 599 -28.10 -2.81 -17.40
N SER A 600 -26.99 -2.56 -16.69
CA SER A 600 -25.80 -1.90 -17.22
C SER A 600 -25.19 -2.69 -18.39
N VAL A 601 -24.92 -3.99 -18.23
CA VAL A 601 -24.38 -4.81 -19.35
C VAL A 601 -25.32 -4.80 -20.54
N MET A 602 -26.63 -4.96 -20.32
CA MET A 602 -27.61 -4.99 -21.40
C MET A 602 -27.71 -3.66 -22.14
N GLU A 603 -27.56 -2.54 -21.44
CA GLU A 603 -27.59 -1.20 -22.02
C GLU A 603 -26.32 -0.89 -22.83
N GLN A 604 -25.14 -1.13 -22.28
CA GLN A 604 -23.86 -0.90 -22.94
C GLN A 604 -23.71 -1.79 -24.19
N ALA A 605 -24.12 -3.06 -24.09
CA ALA A 605 -24.16 -3.96 -25.24
C ALA A 605 -25.16 -3.49 -26.32
N ARG A 606 -26.33 -2.94 -25.93
CA ARG A 606 -27.31 -2.38 -26.88
C ARG A 606 -26.76 -1.18 -27.63
N ARG A 607 -26.04 -0.30 -26.93
CA ARG A 607 -25.39 0.89 -27.49
C ARG A 607 -24.17 0.55 -28.35
N ARG A 608 -23.71 -0.72 -28.30
CA ARG A 608 -22.52 -1.22 -29.02
C ARG A 608 -21.26 -0.45 -28.64
N GLU A 609 -21.16 -0.11 -27.35
CA GLU A 609 -20.03 0.61 -26.78
C GLU A 609 -18.74 -0.23 -26.80
N GLY A 610 -18.86 -1.57 -26.87
CA GLY A 610 -17.77 -2.52 -26.95
C GLY A 610 -18.24 -3.94 -27.25
N ASN A 611 -17.30 -4.87 -27.36
CA ASN A 611 -17.59 -6.30 -27.58
C ASN A 611 -16.87 -7.24 -26.59
N VAL A 612 -16.26 -6.69 -25.54
CA VAL A 612 -15.66 -7.45 -24.42
C VAL A 612 -16.31 -6.99 -23.11
N ILE A 613 -17.02 -7.90 -22.45
CA ILE A 613 -17.60 -7.69 -21.11
C ILE A 613 -16.55 -8.03 -20.06
N VAL A 614 -16.36 -7.14 -19.10
CA VAL A 614 -15.53 -7.36 -17.91
C VAL A 614 -16.40 -7.59 -16.69
N MET A 615 -16.06 -8.63 -15.92
CA MET A 615 -16.62 -8.90 -14.59
C MET A 615 -15.48 -9.31 -13.65
N HIS A 616 -15.71 -9.39 -12.34
CA HIS A 616 -14.65 -9.69 -11.38
C HIS A 616 -14.90 -11.02 -10.66
N ASP A 617 -13.93 -11.93 -10.65
CA ASP A 617 -14.05 -13.25 -10.02
C ASP A 617 -13.30 -13.38 -8.68
N ALA A 618 -12.60 -12.34 -8.24
CA ALA A 618 -11.98 -12.24 -6.92
C ALA A 618 -11.97 -10.79 -6.38
N GLY A 619 -11.15 -10.48 -5.37
CA GLY A 619 -11.06 -9.12 -4.80
C GLY A 619 -12.14 -8.78 -3.75
N GLY A 620 -12.80 -9.80 -3.18
CA GLY A 620 -13.82 -9.63 -2.14
C GLY A 620 -15.04 -10.52 -2.37
N ASP A 621 -16.20 -10.11 -1.85
CA ASP A 621 -17.45 -10.83 -2.09
C ASP A 621 -17.96 -10.59 -3.53
N ARG A 622 -18.13 -11.67 -4.28
CA ARG A 622 -18.66 -11.70 -5.66
C ARG A 622 -19.99 -12.43 -5.80
N SER A 623 -20.79 -12.44 -4.72
CA SER A 623 -22.12 -13.04 -4.74
C SER A 623 -23.09 -12.38 -5.74
N GLU A 624 -23.00 -11.06 -5.92
CA GLU A 624 -23.83 -10.34 -6.89
C GLU A 624 -23.44 -10.63 -8.34
N THR A 625 -22.13 -10.64 -8.66
CA THR A 625 -21.57 -11.08 -9.94
C THR A 625 -22.07 -12.46 -10.31
N LEU A 626 -21.95 -13.41 -9.37
CA LEU A 626 -22.37 -14.80 -9.58
C LEU A 626 -23.89 -14.91 -9.84
N ALA A 627 -24.71 -14.09 -9.18
CA ALA A 627 -26.15 -14.07 -9.38
C ALA A 627 -26.58 -13.35 -10.67
N ALA A 628 -25.81 -12.37 -11.14
CA ALA A 628 -26.06 -11.63 -12.37
C ALA A 628 -25.69 -12.42 -13.62
N LEU A 629 -24.62 -13.22 -13.56
CA LEU A 629 -24.04 -13.92 -14.70
C LEU A 629 -25.04 -14.77 -15.52
N PRO A 630 -25.88 -15.64 -14.92
CA PRO A 630 -26.91 -16.38 -15.68
C PRO A 630 -27.89 -15.47 -16.44
N ARG A 631 -28.31 -14.37 -15.81
CA ARG A 631 -29.28 -13.41 -16.37
C ARG A 631 -28.68 -12.62 -17.54
N ILE A 632 -27.40 -12.27 -17.44
CA ILE A 632 -26.66 -11.62 -18.53
C ILE A 632 -26.57 -12.55 -19.74
N ILE A 633 -26.17 -13.82 -19.51
CA ILE A 633 -26.03 -14.81 -20.59
C ILE A 633 -27.36 -15.02 -21.31
N GLU A 634 -28.45 -15.23 -20.56
CA GLU A 634 -29.79 -15.42 -21.13
C GLU A 634 -30.30 -14.16 -21.83
N GLY A 635 -30.12 -12.98 -21.22
CA GLY A 635 -30.55 -11.70 -21.76
C GLY A 635 -29.87 -11.36 -23.08
N LEU A 636 -28.55 -11.50 -23.16
CA LEU A 636 -27.77 -11.21 -24.37
C LEU A 636 -28.10 -12.20 -25.50
N ARG A 637 -28.22 -13.49 -25.19
CA ARG A 637 -28.68 -14.49 -26.18
C ARG A 637 -30.08 -14.18 -26.71
N ALA A 638 -31.00 -13.76 -25.84
CA ALA A 638 -32.36 -13.37 -26.24
C ALA A 638 -32.37 -12.11 -27.14
N LYS A 639 -31.33 -11.28 -27.08
CA LYS A 639 -31.11 -10.13 -27.96
C LYS A 639 -30.30 -10.46 -29.22
N GLY A 640 -29.93 -11.72 -29.41
CA GLY A 640 -29.23 -12.20 -30.62
C GLY A 640 -27.71 -12.07 -30.58
N PHE A 641 -27.12 -11.80 -29.42
CA PHE A 641 -25.67 -11.85 -29.23
C PHE A 641 -25.16 -13.29 -29.16
N GLU A 642 -23.97 -13.51 -29.71
CA GLU A 642 -23.25 -14.77 -29.67
C GLU A 642 -22.01 -14.64 -28.79
N PHE A 643 -21.91 -15.49 -27.77
CA PHE A 643 -20.72 -15.55 -26.92
C PHE A 643 -19.58 -16.27 -27.63
N VAL A 644 -18.46 -15.58 -27.82
CA VAL A 644 -17.30 -16.10 -28.53
C VAL A 644 -16.03 -16.07 -27.65
N PRO A 645 -15.04 -16.94 -27.89
CA PRO A 645 -13.73 -16.83 -27.24
C PRO A 645 -13.08 -15.48 -27.54
N LEU A 646 -12.31 -14.93 -26.60
CA LEU A 646 -11.69 -13.61 -26.76
C LEU A 646 -10.77 -13.58 -28.00
N GLY A 647 -9.99 -14.63 -28.23
CA GLY A 647 -9.12 -14.70 -29.41
C GLY A 647 -9.84 -14.68 -30.76
N SER A 648 -11.09 -15.13 -30.82
CA SER A 648 -11.86 -15.14 -32.07
C SER A 648 -12.19 -13.74 -32.59
N LEU A 649 -12.22 -12.75 -31.70
CA LEU A 649 -12.42 -11.34 -32.06
C LEU A 649 -11.29 -10.81 -32.94
N ILE A 650 -10.10 -11.40 -32.85
CA ILE A 650 -8.92 -11.06 -33.67
C ILE A 650 -8.50 -12.22 -34.60
N GLY A 651 -9.41 -13.16 -34.86
CA GLY A 651 -9.16 -14.29 -35.75
C GLY A 651 -8.09 -15.27 -35.26
N ARG A 652 -7.82 -15.31 -33.94
CA ARG A 652 -6.82 -16.19 -33.32
C ARG A 652 -7.43 -17.29 -32.49
N THR A 653 -6.72 -18.41 -32.45
CA THR A 653 -7.07 -19.56 -31.61
C THR A 653 -6.46 -19.43 -30.23
N ARG A 654 -7.07 -20.12 -29.24
CA ARG A 654 -6.51 -20.22 -27.88
C ARG A 654 -5.06 -20.73 -27.87
N ASP A 655 -4.70 -21.68 -28.74
CA ASP A 655 -3.34 -22.23 -28.77
C ASP A 655 -2.29 -21.23 -29.27
N GLU A 656 -2.67 -20.29 -30.15
CA GLU A 656 -1.81 -19.18 -30.58
C GLU A 656 -1.63 -18.15 -29.47
N LEU A 657 -2.70 -17.81 -28.75
CA LEU A 657 -2.66 -16.87 -27.62
C LEU A 657 -2.01 -17.47 -26.36
N MET A 658 -2.06 -18.79 -26.22
CA MET A 658 -1.49 -19.54 -25.10
C MET A 658 -0.50 -20.62 -25.58
N PRO A 659 0.65 -20.21 -26.15
CA PRO A 659 1.60 -21.13 -26.76
C PRO A 659 2.21 -22.08 -25.73
N VAL A 660 2.55 -23.29 -26.16
CA VAL A 660 3.19 -24.30 -25.31
C VAL A 660 4.54 -23.78 -24.80
N ALA A 661 4.74 -23.82 -23.49
CA ALA A 661 6.04 -23.53 -22.90
C ALA A 661 6.96 -24.74 -23.11
N THR A 662 8.06 -24.57 -23.86
CA THR A 662 9.01 -25.64 -24.15
C THR A 662 10.33 -25.51 -23.37
N GLY A 663 10.95 -26.64 -23.05
CA GLY A 663 12.31 -26.71 -22.49
C GLY A 663 12.38 -27.01 -20.99
N PRO A 664 13.59 -27.23 -20.44
CA PRO A 664 13.80 -27.61 -19.03
C PRO A 664 13.35 -26.52 -18.05
N GLY A 665 13.10 -25.31 -18.53
CA GLY A 665 12.62 -24.21 -17.74
C GLY A 665 11.25 -24.41 -17.11
N VAL A 666 10.33 -25.11 -17.77
CA VAL A 666 8.98 -25.35 -17.26
C VAL A 666 9.00 -26.25 -16.02
N VAL A 667 9.84 -27.29 -16.06
CA VAL A 667 10.03 -28.20 -14.91
C VAL A 667 10.62 -27.43 -13.74
N PHE A 668 11.59 -26.55 -14.00
CA PHE A 668 12.16 -25.69 -12.97
C PHE A 668 11.11 -24.76 -12.36
N ASP A 669 10.30 -24.09 -13.18
CA ASP A 669 9.26 -23.16 -12.72
C ASP A 669 8.20 -23.90 -11.87
N ARG A 670 7.82 -25.13 -12.23
CA ARG A 670 6.97 -26.00 -11.42
C ARG A 670 7.57 -26.35 -10.06
N VAL A 671 8.82 -26.84 -10.07
CA VAL A 671 9.51 -27.22 -8.83
C VAL A 671 9.69 -26.01 -7.92
N LEU A 672 10.02 -24.84 -8.50
CA LEU A 672 10.17 -23.59 -7.77
C LEU A 672 8.85 -23.12 -7.16
N ALA A 673 7.78 -23.06 -7.95
CA ALA A 673 6.44 -22.68 -7.46
C ALA A 673 6.00 -23.58 -6.30
N GLY A 674 6.11 -24.91 -6.48
CA GLY A 674 5.80 -25.88 -5.43
C GLY A 674 6.68 -25.73 -4.18
N ALA A 675 7.98 -25.46 -4.35
CA ALA A 675 8.89 -25.24 -3.23
C ALA A 675 8.60 -23.95 -2.47
N LEU A 676 8.20 -22.87 -3.15
CA LEU A 676 7.82 -21.60 -2.54
C LEU A 676 6.53 -21.73 -1.72
N VAL A 677 5.51 -22.37 -2.29
CA VAL A 677 4.25 -22.67 -1.60
C VAL A 677 4.51 -23.56 -0.37
N PHE A 678 5.26 -24.64 -0.53
CA PHE A 678 5.64 -25.52 0.58
C PHE A 678 6.40 -24.78 1.69
N LEU A 679 7.38 -23.94 1.32
CA LEU A 679 8.17 -23.18 2.28
C LEU A 679 7.29 -22.18 3.04
N ARG A 680 6.39 -21.47 2.35
CA ARG A 680 5.41 -20.57 2.99
C ARG A 680 4.55 -21.34 3.99
N ASP A 681 3.94 -22.45 3.57
CA ASP A 681 3.03 -23.22 4.42
C ASP A 681 3.76 -23.84 5.63
N LEU A 682 5.00 -24.30 5.43
CA LEU A 682 5.86 -24.75 6.51
C LEU A 682 6.18 -23.62 7.49
N LEU A 683 6.49 -22.41 7.00
CA LEU A 683 6.74 -21.25 7.85
C LEU A 683 5.50 -20.85 8.65
N VAL A 684 4.32 -20.84 8.03
CA VAL A 684 3.04 -20.58 8.69
C VAL A 684 2.76 -21.62 9.77
N LEU A 685 2.96 -22.91 9.48
CA LEU A 685 2.78 -24.00 10.45
C LEU A 685 3.77 -23.88 11.62
N LEU A 686 5.05 -23.65 11.35
CA LEU A 686 6.07 -23.46 12.38
C LEU A 686 5.77 -22.24 13.25
N PHE A 687 5.28 -21.15 12.65
CA PHE A 687 4.84 -19.97 13.36
C PHE A 687 3.64 -20.26 14.27
N ALA A 688 2.61 -20.95 13.76
CA ALA A 688 1.44 -21.35 14.55
C ALA A 688 1.83 -22.25 15.73
N ILE A 689 2.71 -23.24 15.52
CA ILE A 689 3.25 -24.09 16.59
C ILE A 689 4.00 -23.25 17.63
N ALA A 690 4.87 -22.32 17.19
CA ALA A 690 5.62 -21.46 18.09
C ALA A 690 4.71 -20.55 18.92
N LEU A 691 3.67 -19.99 18.30
CA LEU A 691 2.64 -19.18 18.97
C LEU A 691 1.91 -20.00 20.04
N VAL A 692 1.38 -21.17 19.67
CA VAL A 692 0.64 -22.03 20.60
C VAL A 692 1.51 -22.47 21.77
N LEU A 693 2.75 -22.92 21.51
CA LEU A 693 3.68 -23.33 22.56
C LEU A 693 4.08 -22.16 23.46
N GLY A 694 4.32 -20.98 22.88
CA GLY A 694 4.65 -19.76 23.62
C GLY A 694 3.53 -19.33 24.57
N VAL A 695 2.30 -19.23 24.06
CA VAL A 695 1.11 -18.88 24.85
C VAL A 695 0.83 -19.94 25.91
N ALA A 696 0.89 -21.22 25.56
CA ALA A 696 0.69 -22.33 26.50
C ALA A 696 1.71 -22.30 27.65
N ARG A 697 2.99 -22.01 27.35
CA ARG A 697 4.01 -21.82 28.39
C ARG A 697 3.69 -20.64 29.29
N THR A 698 3.32 -19.50 28.71
CA THR A 698 2.97 -18.30 29.49
C THR A 698 1.82 -18.60 30.46
N ILE A 699 0.76 -19.26 29.98
CA ILE A 699 -0.36 -19.70 30.81
C ILE A 699 0.11 -20.68 31.90
N LEU A 700 0.92 -21.68 31.55
CA LEU A 700 1.46 -22.66 32.51
C LEU A 700 2.28 -21.98 33.61
N ILE A 701 3.19 -21.06 33.25
CA ILE A 701 4.01 -20.33 34.23
C ILE A 701 3.13 -19.50 35.16
N VAL A 702 2.14 -18.77 34.62
CA VAL A 702 1.19 -18.00 35.43
C VAL A 702 0.40 -18.91 36.37
N ILE A 703 -0.13 -20.02 35.88
CA ILE A 703 -0.85 -21.01 36.70
C ILE A 703 0.06 -21.54 37.82
N LEU A 704 1.27 -21.98 37.51
CA LEU A 704 2.21 -22.53 38.51
C LEU A 704 2.60 -21.50 39.57
N VAL A 705 2.70 -20.22 39.19
CA VAL A 705 2.96 -19.11 40.11
C VAL A 705 1.73 -18.81 40.97
N CYS A 706 0.52 -18.82 40.41
CA CYS A 706 -0.72 -18.64 41.17
C CYS A 706 -0.99 -19.81 42.13
N LEU A 707 -0.61 -21.03 41.75
CA LEU A 707 -0.70 -22.23 42.59
C LEU A 707 0.46 -22.35 43.58
N ARG A 708 1.48 -21.50 43.49
CA ARG A 708 2.65 -21.54 44.35
C ARG A 708 2.24 -21.35 45.80
N LYS A 709 2.48 -22.38 46.60
CA LYS A 709 2.47 -22.30 48.06
C LYS A 709 3.92 -22.13 48.49
N HIS A 710 4.27 -20.99 49.10
CA HIS A 710 5.60 -20.78 49.66
C HIS A 710 5.98 -21.96 50.54
N HIS A 711 7.20 -22.48 50.35
CA HIS A 711 7.74 -23.45 51.29
C HIS A 711 7.72 -22.81 52.68
N PRO A 712 7.20 -23.48 53.73
CA PRO A 712 7.19 -22.92 55.06
C PRO A 712 8.61 -22.52 55.44
N ALA A 713 8.81 -21.23 55.69
CA ALA A 713 10.05 -20.75 56.26
C ALA A 713 10.21 -21.39 57.64
N GLY A 714 11.35 -22.02 57.89
CA GLY A 714 11.68 -22.48 59.23
C GLY A 714 11.76 -21.32 60.23
N SER A 715 11.86 -21.66 61.51
CA SER A 715 11.97 -20.66 62.57
C SER A 715 13.17 -19.74 62.34
N PRO A 716 13.04 -18.41 62.52
CA PRO A 716 14.18 -17.50 62.59
C PRO A 716 15.22 -17.90 63.65
N ASP A 717 14.82 -18.69 64.65
CA ASP A 717 15.69 -19.20 65.71
C ASP A 717 16.52 -20.43 65.26
N TYR A 718 16.22 -21.00 64.09
CA TYR A 718 17.03 -22.05 63.48
C TYR A 718 18.34 -21.45 62.94
N LEU A 719 19.33 -21.38 63.82
CA LEU A 719 20.63 -20.75 63.58
C LEU A 719 21.77 -21.79 63.65
N PRO A 720 21.87 -22.75 62.70
CA PRO A 720 23.02 -23.65 62.61
C PRO A 720 24.30 -22.87 62.24
N PRO A 721 25.50 -23.38 62.55
CA PRO A 721 26.74 -22.82 62.04
C PRO A 721 26.76 -22.83 60.50
N VAL A 722 27.18 -21.72 59.90
CA VAL A 722 27.21 -21.53 58.43
C VAL A 722 28.60 -21.11 58.00
N THR A 723 29.09 -21.70 56.91
CA THR A 723 30.28 -21.19 56.22
C THR A 723 29.94 -20.66 54.83
N VAL A 724 30.30 -19.41 54.56
CA VAL A 724 30.25 -18.84 53.21
C VAL A 724 31.54 -19.19 52.48
N ILE A 725 31.45 -19.88 51.35
CA ILE A 725 32.60 -20.17 50.48
C ILE A 725 32.63 -19.15 49.35
N VAL A 726 33.77 -18.48 49.19
CA VAL A 726 34.04 -17.49 48.15
C VAL A 726 35.19 -18.00 47.27
N PRO A 727 34.91 -18.64 46.11
CA PRO A 727 35.95 -18.97 45.15
C PRO A 727 36.46 -17.68 44.50
N ALA A 728 37.78 -17.51 44.43
CA ALA A 728 38.41 -16.31 43.91
C ALA A 728 39.50 -16.67 42.90
N PHE A 729 39.46 -16.07 41.71
CA PHE A 729 40.52 -16.16 40.70
C PHE A 729 40.64 -14.84 39.94
N CYS A 730 41.63 -14.04 40.33
CA CYS A 730 41.82 -12.68 39.84
C CYS A 730 40.64 -11.72 40.09
N GLU A 731 40.27 -11.55 41.36
CA GLU A 731 39.16 -10.73 41.84
C GLU A 731 39.64 -9.49 42.62
N GLU A 732 40.88 -9.04 42.42
CA GLU A 732 41.52 -7.95 43.19
C GLU A 732 40.64 -6.69 43.28
N ALA A 733 39.93 -6.36 42.19
CA ALA A 733 39.11 -5.16 42.10
C ALA A 733 37.84 -5.17 42.97
N VAL A 734 37.34 -6.34 43.38
CA VAL A 734 36.00 -6.50 43.98
C VAL A 734 35.97 -7.34 45.26
N ILE A 735 36.95 -8.23 45.47
CA ILE A 735 36.92 -9.24 46.54
C ILE A 735 36.81 -8.66 47.95
N VAL A 736 37.44 -7.50 48.20
CA VAL A 736 37.42 -6.84 49.52
C VAL A 736 36.01 -6.37 49.87
N GLU A 737 35.30 -5.75 48.92
CA GLU A 737 33.92 -5.32 49.14
C GLU A 737 32.97 -6.49 49.33
N SER A 738 33.17 -7.58 48.58
CA SER A 738 32.37 -8.80 48.71
C SER A 738 32.50 -9.38 50.11
N ILE A 739 33.74 -9.58 50.60
CA ILE A 739 33.99 -10.09 51.97
C ILE A 739 33.46 -9.11 53.04
N ALA A 740 33.67 -7.80 52.87
CA ALA A 740 33.14 -6.81 53.80
C ALA A 740 31.61 -6.86 53.89
N SER A 741 30.91 -7.11 52.77
CA SER A 741 29.45 -7.27 52.77
C SER A 741 28.99 -8.52 53.53
N LEU A 742 29.75 -9.61 53.47
CA LEU A 742 29.47 -10.82 54.23
C LEU A 742 29.67 -10.62 55.73
N LEU A 743 30.73 -9.91 56.13
CA LEU A 743 31.02 -9.60 57.54
C LEU A 743 29.98 -8.66 58.17
N ALA A 744 29.26 -7.89 57.33
CA ALA A 744 28.15 -7.04 57.73
C ALA A 744 26.81 -7.79 57.88
N SER A 745 26.77 -9.10 57.64
CA SER A 745 25.58 -9.92 57.87
C SER A 745 25.21 -9.96 59.36
N ASP A 746 23.91 -10.01 59.64
CA ASP A 746 23.36 -10.14 61.00
C ASP A 746 23.39 -11.59 61.55
N TYR A 747 23.93 -12.53 60.77
CA TYR A 747 23.94 -13.95 61.13
C TYR A 747 25.03 -14.29 62.19
N PRO A 748 24.66 -14.80 63.38
CA PRO A 748 25.59 -14.86 64.52
C PRO A 748 26.66 -15.96 64.44
N LYS A 749 26.40 -17.08 63.73
CA LYS A 749 27.32 -18.22 63.64
C LYS A 749 27.95 -18.35 62.24
N LEU A 750 28.49 -17.23 61.75
CA LEU A 750 29.04 -17.10 60.41
C LEU A 750 30.57 -17.30 60.38
N SER A 751 31.04 -18.10 59.43
CA SER A 751 32.45 -18.15 59.02
C SER A 751 32.56 -17.93 57.50
N ILE A 752 33.68 -17.38 57.04
CA ILE A 752 33.94 -17.10 55.63
C ILE A 752 35.21 -17.84 55.22
N LEU A 753 35.11 -18.64 54.16
CA LEU A 753 36.22 -19.35 53.54
C LEU A 753 36.44 -18.82 52.13
N VAL A 754 37.53 -18.09 51.93
CA VAL A 754 37.99 -17.68 50.61
C VAL A 754 38.89 -18.79 50.04
N VAL A 755 38.54 -19.31 48.87
CA VAL A 755 39.37 -20.28 48.14
C VAL A 755 39.99 -19.58 46.95
N ASP A 756 41.24 -19.18 47.10
CA ASP A 756 42.06 -18.61 46.02
C ASP A 756 42.51 -19.73 45.07
N ASP A 757 41.95 -19.73 43.86
CA ASP A 757 42.23 -20.73 42.81
C ASP A 757 43.46 -20.32 41.98
N GLY A 758 44.54 -19.96 42.65
CA GLY A 758 45.82 -19.61 42.03
C GLY A 758 45.78 -18.28 41.27
N SER A 759 45.22 -17.23 41.90
CA SER A 759 45.13 -15.89 41.29
C SER A 759 46.50 -15.37 40.87
N THR A 760 46.56 -14.77 39.67
CA THR A 760 47.78 -14.16 39.12
C THR A 760 47.87 -12.65 39.37
N ASP A 761 46.93 -12.08 40.10
CA ASP A 761 46.87 -10.66 40.49
C ASP A 761 47.01 -10.49 42.02
N GLY A 762 46.70 -9.30 42.55
CA GLY A 762 46.80 -9.01 43.98
C GLY A 762 45.75 -9.67 44.89
N THR A 763 44.84 -10.50 44.37
CA THR A 763 43.68 -11.03 45.13
C THR A 763 44.07 -11.66 46.48
N TYR A 764 45.01 -12.61 46.47
CA TYR A 764 45.44 -13.31 47.69
C TYR A 764 46.07 -12.34 48.71
N ALA A 765 46.93 -11.44 48.21
CA ALA A 765 47.62 -10.46 49.03
C ALA A 765 46.63 -9.47 49.69
N GLU A 766 45.65 -9.00 48.93
CA GLU A 766 44.62 -8.07 49.42
C GLU A 766 43.73 -8.69 50.51
N VAL A 767 43.25 -9.92 50.29
CA VAL A 767 42.43 -10.61 51.31
C VAL A 767 43.21 -10.80 52.60
N ARG A 768 44.47 -11.23 52.51
CA ARG A 768 45.34 -11.36 53.68
C ARG A 768 45.63 -10.02 54.35
N ARG A 769 45.89 -8.97 53.57
CA ARG A 769 46.23 -7.64 54.08
C ARG A 769 45.06 -7.03 54.85
N VAL A 770 43.83 -7.14 54.33
CA VAL A 770 42.65 -6.49 54.91
C VAL A 770 42.01 -7.29 56.03
N PHE A 771 41.99 -8.63 55.94
CA PHE A 771 41.22 -9.49 56.86
C PHE A 771 42.08 -10.40 57.75
N ALA A 772 43.40 -10.21 57.80
CA ALA A 772 44.31 -11.05 58.62
C ALA A 772 43.90 -11.16 60.11
N THR A 773 43.26 -10.14 60.67
CA THR A 773 42.88 -10.07 62.08
C THR A 773 41.43 -10.47 62.36
N ASP A 774 40.59 -10.69 61.33
CA ASP A 774 39.21 -11.12 61.53
C ASP A 774 39.14 -12.65 61.59
N GLY A 775 38.97 -13.20 62.79
CA GLY A 775 38.93 -14.65 63.03
C GLY A 775 37.79 -15.40 62.32
N ARG A 776 36.83 -14.69 61.71
CA ARG A 776 35.78 -15.29 60.88
C ARG A 776 36.23 -15.55 59.45
N VAL A 777 37.29 -14.90 58.95
CA VAL A 777 37.77 -15.02 57.57
C VAL A 777 38.98 -15.93 57.48
N ARG A 778 38.87 -17.00 56.70
CA ARG A 778 39.97 -17.91 56.38
C ARG A 778 40.20 -17.92 54.87
N ILE A 779 41.46 -17.78 54.44
CA ILE A 779 41.84 -17.94 53.04
C ILE A 779 42.68 -19.22 52.87
N VAL A 780 42.36 -20.00 51.84
CA VAL A 780 43.16 -21.15 51.37
C VAL A 780 43.51 -20.93 49.91
N THR A 781 44.70 -21.35 49.49
CA THR A 781 45.16 -21.23 48.10
C THR A 781 45.36 -22.61 47.48
N GLN A 782 45.10 -22.73 46.19
CA GLN A 782 45.33 -23.94 45.39
C GLN A 782 45.86 -23.57 44.01
N ARG A 783 46.35 -24.56 43.26
CA ARG A 783 46.65 -24.37 41.83
C ARG A 783 45.35 -24.20 41.06
N ASN A 784 45.33 -23.22 40.13
CA ASN A 784 44.19 -22.93 39.26
C ASN A 784 43.67 -24.19 38.56
N GLN A 785 42.47 -24.61 38.94
CA GLN A 785 41.76 -25.76 38.42
C GLN A 785 40.30 -25.43 38.07
N GLY A 786 39.92 -24.16 38.14
CA GLY A 786 38.58 -23.68 37.86
C GLY A 786 37.68 -23.60 39.10
N LYS A 787 36.61 -22.82 38.96
CA LYS A 787 35.65 -22.51 40.04
C LYS A 787 35.04 -23.76 40.68
N ALA A 788 34.65 -24.77 39.90
CA ALA A 788 34.09 -26.01 40.43
C ALA A 788 35.09 -26.75 41.36
N ALA A 789 36.37 -26.80 40.98
CA ALA A 789 37.41 -27.42 41.79
C ALA A 789 37.67 -26.63 43.08
N ALA A 790 37.68 -25.30 43.02
CA ALA A 790 37.80 -24.43 44.18
C ALA A 790 36.62 -24.61 45.18
N LEU A 791 35.39 -24.65 44.66
CA LEU A 791 34.20 -24.91 45.49
C LEU A 791 34.26 -26.31 46.12
N ASN A 792 34.64 -27.35 45.36
CA ASN A 792 34.83 -28.71 45.89
C ASN A 792 35.93 -28.80 46.95
N HIS A 793 37.01 -28.03 46.83
CA HIS A 793 38.00 -27.92 47.90
C HIS A 793 37.36 -27.32 49.15
N GLY A 794 36.63 -26.22 49.01
CA GLY A 794 35.88 -25.60 50.10
C GLY A 794 34.94 -26.59 50.81
N TYR A 795 34.06 -27.27 50.07
CA TYR A 795 33.12 -28.26 50.62
C TYR A 795 33.80 -29.40 51.41
N ARG A 796 35.01 -29.81 51.02
CA ARG A 796 35.76 -30.86 51.73
C ARG A 796 36.30 -30.39 53.08
N ILE A 797 36.70 -29.12 53.21
CA ILE A 797 37.41 -28.62 54.40
C ILE A 797 36.53 -27.84 55.38
N VAL A 798 35.33 -27.43 54.97
CA VAL A 798 34.35 -26.81 55.89
C VAL A 798 33.73 -27.88 56.79
N THR A 799 33.53 -27.59 58.07
CA THR A 799 32.91 -28.52 59.04
C THR A 799 31.45 -28.21 59.32
N THR A 800 30.95 -27.09 58.82
CA THR A 800 29.58 -26.62 59.02
C THR A 800 28.58 -27.47 58.21
N PRO A 801 27.36 -27.69 58.73
CA PRO A 801 26.33 -28.47 58.04
C PRO A 801 25.74 -27.72 56.83
N ILE A 802 25.70 -26.39 56.90
CA ILE A 802 25.13 -25.52 55.86
C ILE A 802 26.24 -24.62 55.29
N VAL A 803 26.29 -24.59 53.97
CA VAL A 803 27.28 -23.84 53.20
C VAL A 803 26.56 -22.86 52.29
N VAL A 804 27.01 -21.60 52.28
CA VAL A 804 26.53 -20.60 51.32
C VAL A 804 27.65 -20.39 50.30
N ALA A 805 27.41 -20.71 49.04
CA ALA A 805 28.35 -20.45 47.95
C ALA A 805 27.95 -19.15 47.26
N ILE A 806 28.90 -18.22 47.13
CA ILE A 806 28.71 -16.96 46.38
C ILE A 806 29.84 -16.75 45.38
N ASP A 807 29.62 -15.94 44.35
CA ASP A 807 30.69 -15.48 43.46
C ASP A 807 31.56 -14.40 44.15
N GLY A 808 32.84 -14.33 43.78
CA GLY A 808 33.81 -13.38 44.33
C GLY A 808 33.46 -11.89 44.13
N ASP A 809 32.54 -11.58 43.22
CA ASP A 809 32.07 -10.23 42.89
C ASP A 809 30.68 -9.89 43.45
N THR A 810 30.10 -10.78 44.27
CA THR A 810 28.72 -10.66 44.77
C THR A 810 28.64 -10.07 46.17
N ARG A 811 27.67 -9.17 46.36
CA ARG A 811 27.34 -8.58 47.67
C ARG A 811 25.97 -9.06 48.15
N LEU A 812 25.90 -9.54 49.38
CA LEU A 812 24.64 -9.99 49.99
C LEU A 812 23.97 -8.88 50.80
N ALA A 813 22.64 -8.89 50.87
CA ALA A 813 21.91 -8.12 51.88
C ALA A 813 22.20 -8.69 53.28
N GLY A 814 22.16 -7.83 54.31
CA GLY A 814 22.59 -8.20 55.66
C GLY A 814 21.84 -9.39 56.26
N ASP A 815 20.54 -9.50 55.95
CA ASP A 815 19.60 -10.54 56.39
C ASP A 815 19.52 -11.76 55.44
N ALA A 816 20.21 -11.73 54.30
CA ALA A 816 20.06 -12.75 53.26
C ALA A 816 20.46 -14.15 53.74
N ILE A 817 21.52 -14.29 54.53
CA ILE A 817 22.00 -15.58 55.04
C ILE A 817 20.95 -16.20 55.98
N GLY A 818 20.39 -15.42 56.92
CA GLY A 818 19.34 -15.91 57.82
C GLY A 818 18.08 -16.36 57.08
N LEU A 819 17.67 -15.60 56.05
CA LEU A 819 16.52 -15.92 55.21
C LEU A 819 16.71 -17.22 54.41
N LEU A 820 17.93 -17.49 53.92
CA LEU A 820 18.25 -18.75 53.23
C LEU A 820 18.29 -19.93 54.20
N VAL A 821 18.97 -19.77 55.33
CA VAL A 821 19.35 -20.88 56.22
C VAL A 821 18.15 -21.49 56.94
N ARG A 822 17.13 -20.69 57.29
CA ARG A 822 15.92 -21.15 57.99
C ARG A 822 15.20 -22.31 57.27
N HIS A 823 15.30 -22.40 55.94
CA HIS A 823 14.66 -23.47 55.16
C HIS A 823 15.28 -24.85 55.38
N PHE A 824 16.54 -24.93 55.83
CA PHE A 824 17.20 -26.20 56.13
C PHE A 824 16.73 -26.87 57.41
N GLN A 825 15.82 -26.23 58.17
CA GLN A 825 15.10 -26.90 59.24
C GLN A 825 14.32 -28.11 58.70
N ASP A 826 13.85 -28.06 57.45
CA ASP A 826 13.35 -29.23 56.74
C ASP A 826 14.54 -30.07 56.22
N PRO A 827 14.70 -31.32 56.68
CA PRO A 827 15.79 -32.20 56.25
C PRO A 827 15.74 -32.54 54.75
N LYS A 828 14.58 -32.44 54.10
CA LYS A 828 14.42 -32.69 52.67
C LYS A 828 14.95 -31.54 51.80
N VAL A 829 15.18 -30.36 52.37
CA VAL A 829 15.76 -29.24 51.63
C VAL A 829 17.26 -29.46 51.49
N GLY A 830 17.71 -29.65 50.25
CA GLY A 830 19.12 -29.80 49.88
C GLY A 830 19.76 -28.49 49.44
N ALA A 831 18.97 -27.57 48.87
CA ALA A 831 19.46 -26.27 48.42
C ALA A 831 18.37 -25.19 48.48
N VAL A 832 18.81 -23.93 48.64
CA VAL A 832 17.96 -22.74 48.64
C VAL A 832 18.56 -21.70 47.70
N ALA A 833 17.80 -21.31 46.68
CA ALA A 833 18.15 -20.25 45.74
C ALA A 833 17.67 -18.89 46.27
N GLY A 834 18.54 -17.88 46.23
CA GLY A 834 18.18 -16.49 46.51
C GLY A 834 17.84 -15.69 45.24
N ASN A 835 17.44 -14.44 45.46
CA ASN A 835 17.05 -13.47 44.43
C ASN A 835 18.25 -12.62 43.98
N VAL A 836 18.64 -12.74 42.70
CA VAL A 836 19.77 -11.99 42.12
C VAL A 836 19.30 -10.69 41.50
N LYS A 837 19.97 -9.59 41.85
CA LYS A 837 19.69 -8.23 41.36
C LYS A 837 20.93 -7.62 40.69
N VAL A 838 20.69 -6.89 39.60
CA VAL A 838 21.74 -6.18 38.84
C VAL A 838 21.96 -4.79 39.42
N VAL A 839 23.21 -4.43 39.70
CA VAL A 839 23.57 -3.12 40.28
C VAL A 839 23.81 -2.05 39.20
N ASN A 840 24.47 -2.41 38.10
CA ASN A 840 24.95 -1.47 37.07
C ASN A 840 23.91 -1.18 35.97
N ARG A 841 22.75 -0.61 36.33
CA ARG A 841 21.56 -0.47 35.44
C ARG A 841 21.58 0.72 34.44
N ARG A 842 22.72 1.36 34.19
CA ARG A 842 22.78 2.59 33.36
C ARG A 842 22.67 2.32 31.84
N GLY A 843 23.32 1.25 31.34
CA GLY A 843 23.33 0.92 29.91
C GLY A 843 22.12 0.09 29.45
N LEU A 844 21.77 0.17 28.15
CA LEU A 844 20.66 -0.58 27.55
C LEU A 844 20.77 -2.10 27.81
N LEU A 845 21.96 -2.67 27.62
CA LEU A 845 22.22 -4.09 27.84
C LEU A 845 21.96 -4.53 29.28
N ALA A 846 22.35 -3.70 30.25
CA ALA A 846 22.13 -3.96 31.67
C ALA A 846 20.65 -3.81 32.07
N LYS A 847 19.91 -2.88 31.45
CA LYS A 847 18.45 -2.76 31.63
C LYS A 847 17.71 -3.99 31.09
N LEU A 848 18.06 -4.44 29.89
CA LEU A 848 17.47 -5.62 29.27
C LEU A 848 17.83 -6.91 30.01
N GLN A 849 19.04 -7.02 30.54
CA GLN A 849 19.41 -8.13 31.42
C GLN A 849 18.67 -8.06 32.77
N THR A 850 18.46 -6.87 33.34
CA THR A 850 17.62 -6.71 34.55
C THR A 850 16.20 -7.22 34.29
N LEU A 851 15.64 -6.90 33.12
CA LEU A 851 14.34 -7.40 32.68
C LEU A 851 14.33 -8.93 32.63
N GLU A 852 15.33 -9.56 31.99
CA GLU A 852 15.47 -11.02 31.93
C GLU A 852 15.55 -11.69 33.31
N TYR A 853 16.30 -11.11 34.26
CA TYR A 853 16.35 -11.63 35.64
C TYR A 853 14.96 -11.65 36.28
N ILE A 854 14.15 -10.62 36.04
CA ILE A 854 12.80 -10.49 36.60
C ILE A 854 11.81 -11.43 35.89
N THR A 855 11.74 -11.33 34.55
CA THR A 855 10.68 -11.96 33.74
C THR A 855 10.92 -13.42 33.41
N SER A 856 12.18 -13.87 33.38
CA SER A 856 12.54 -15.28 33.15
C SER A 856 13.09 -15.91 34.41
N GLN A 857 14.24 -15.49 34.93
CA GLN A 857 14.91 -16.28 35.97
C GLN A 857 14.11 -16.34 37.28
N ASN A 858 13.73 -15.19 37.83
CA ASN A 858 13.00 -15.14 39.09
C ASN A 858 11.60 -15.74 38.93
N LEU A 859 10.89 -15.40 37.86
CA LEU A 859 9.55 -15.92 37.62
C LEU A 859 9.56 -17.45 37.41
N ASP A 860 10.48 -17.97 36.60
CA ASP A 860 10.61 -19.42 36.35
C ASP A 860 10.97 -20.16 37.65
N ARG A 861 11.82 -19.58 38.53
CA ARG A 861 12.09 -20.18 39.85
C ARG A 861 10.84 -20.25 40.72
N ARG A 862 10.02 -19.20 40.75
CA ARG A 862 8.74 -19.20 41.48
C ARG A 862 7.79 -20.27 40.95
N ALA A 863 7.68 -20.38 39.63
CA ALA A 863 6.82 -21.38 38.98
C ALA A 863 7.30 -22.81 39.26
N PHE A 864 8.59 -23.06 39.06
CA PHE A 864 9.16 -24.40 39.14
C PHE A 864 9.42 -24.91 40.56
N GLU A 865 9.44 -24.03 41.57
CA GLU A 865 9.42 -24.44 42.97
C GLU A 865 8.18 -25.29 43.32
N THR A 866 7.02 -24.94 42.75
CA THR A 866 5.73 -25.61 42.97
C THR A 866 5.78 -27.09 42.61
N ILE A 867 6.63 -27.45 41.64
CA ILE A 867 6.77 -28.81 41.10
C ILE A 867 8.15 -29.42 41.38
N ASN A 868 9.00 -28.79 42.20
CA ASN A 868 10.39 -29.22 42.45
C ASN A 868 11.23 -29.42 41.16
N ALA A 869 11.14 -28.45 40.25
CA ALA A 869 11.86 -28.45 38.97
C ALA A 869 12.73 -27.20 38.77
N ILE A 870 13.18 -26.55 39.86
CA ILE A 870 14.12 -25.42 39.76
C ILE A 870 15.39 -25.92 39.08
N THR A 871 15.75 -25.30 37.96
CA THR A 871 16.85 -25.74 37.11
C THR A 871 18.21 -25.20 37.52
N VAL A 872 18.25 -24.08 38.25
CA VAL A 872 19.49 -23.42 38.66
C VAL A 872 19.34 -22.71 40.01
N VAL A 873 20.15 -23.12 40.98
CA VAL A 873 20.50 -22.31 42.16
C VAL A 873 21.68 -21.42 41.76
N PRO A 874 21.51 -20.10 41.68
CA PRO A 874 22.50 -19.22 41.07
C PRO A 874 23.80 -19.16 41.89
N GLY A 875 24.96 -19.20 41.22
CA GLY A 875 26.27 -19.05 41.86
C GLY A 875 26.47 -17.76 42.67
N ALA A 876 25.70 -16.70 42.38
CA ALA A 876 25.72 -15.45 43.13
C ALA A 876 25.09 -15.58 44.54
N ILE A 877 24.10 -16.47 44.72
CA ILE A 877 23.38 -16.64 46.00
C ILE A 877 22.72 -18.02 46.10
N GLY A 878 23.52 -19.01 46.51
CA GLY A 878 23.05 -20.36 46.76
C GLY A 878 23.45 -20.85 48.15
N ALA A 879 22.47 -21.27 48.95
CA ALA A 879 22.73 -22.02 50.18
C ALA A 879 22.51 -23.51 49.93
N TRP A 880 23.34 -24.35 50.54
CA TRP A 880 23.43 -25.77 50.28
C TRP A 880 23.62 -26.55 51.58
N ARG A 881 22.91 -27.68 51.69
CA ARG A 881 23.20 -28.68 52.72
C ARG A 881 24.47 -29.42 52.30
N LYS A 882 25.51 -29.38 53.14
CA LYS A 882 26.81 -29.99 52.82
C LYS A 882 26.66 -31.47 52.45
N GLU A 883 25.88 -32.21 53.23
CA GLU A 883 25.62 -33.64 53.02
C GLU A 883 24.99 -33.89 51.64
N ALA A 884 23.99 -33.10 51.25
CA ALA A 884 23.33 -33.23 49.95
C ALA A 884 24.30 -32.99 48.78
N VAL A 885 25.21 -32.02 48.91
CA VAL A 885 26.25 -31.75 47.89
C VAL A 885 27.24 -32.92 47.78
N LEU A 886 27.66 -33.49 48.91
CA LEU A 886 28.58 -34.63 48.92
C LEU A 886 27.92 -35.90 48.38
N GLU A 887 26.66 -36.16 48.72
CA GLU A 887 25.86 -37.28 48.18
C GLU A 887 25.63 -37.14 46.67
N ALA A 888 25.43 -35.91 46.19
CA ALA A 888 25.32 -35.60 44.77
C ALA A 888 26.65 -35.72 43.99
N GLY A 889 27.78 -35.98 44.67
CA GLY A 889 29.11 -36.14 44.05
C GLY A 889 29.92 -34.85 43.91
N GLY A 890 29.49 -33.75 44.53
CA GLY A 890 30.12 -32.43 44.41
C GLY A 890 29.81 -31.70 43.11
N LEU A 891 30.51 -30.60 42.85
CA LEU A 891 30.36 -29.80 41.64
C LEU A 891 31.16 -30.42 40.49
N ALA A 892 30.52 -30.62 39.33
CA ALA A 892 31.20 -31.19 38.18
C ALA A 892 32.06 -30.16 37.43
N SER A 893 33.20 -30.62 36.90
CA SER A 893 34.11 -29.83 36.06
C SER A 893 33.92 -30.03 34.56
N ASP A 894 33.02 -30.93 34.15
CA ASP A 894 32.74 -31.28 32.76
C ASP A 894 31.60 -30.45 32.12
N THR A 895 30.96 -29.58 32.91
CA THR A 895 29.93 -28.64 32.46
C THR A 895 30.35 -27.19 32.65
N LEU A 896 29.98 -26.31 31.73
CA LEU A 896 30.23 -24.86 31.84
C LEU A 896 29.30 -24.10 32.81
N ALA A 897 28.23 -24.76 33.28
CA ALA A 897 27.26 -24.27 34.26
C ALA A 897 27.23 -25.22 35.47
N GLU A 898 28.29 -25.17 36.27
CA GLU A 898 28.52 -26.05 37.42
C GLU A 898 27.40 -25.97 38.48
N ASP A 899 26.76 -24.81 38.60
CA ASP A 899 25.67 -24.53 39.52
C ASP A 899 24.34 -25.16 39.07
N ALA A 900 24.06 -25.12 37.77
CA ALA A 900 22.93 -25.85 37.17
C ALA A 900 23.10 -27.37 37.31
N ASP A 901 24.29 -27.89 37.01
CA ASP A 901 24.61 -29.32 37.15
C ASP A 901 24.39 -29.83 38.58
N LEU A 902 24.95 -29.12 39.57
CA LEU A 902 24.77 -29.47 40.98
C LEU A 902 23.28 -29.40 41.39
N THR A 903 22.53 -28.43 40.89
CA THR A 903 21.09 -28.32 41.15
C THR A 903 20.36 -29.59 40.69
N PHE A 904 20.63 -30.04 39.47
CA PHE A 904 20.06 -31.29 38.93
C PHE A 904 20.52 -32.52 39.71
N ALA A 905 21.80 -32.60 40.08
CA ALA A 905 22.35 -33.72 40.84
C ALA A 905 21.70 -33.86 42.22
N VAL A 906 21.57 -32.76 42.96
CA VAL A 906 20.92 -32.72 44.28
C VAL A 906 19.44 -33.09 44.19
N THR A 907 18.72 -32.60 43.18
CA THR A 907 17.31 -32.98 42.98
C THR A 907 17.17 -34.46 42.61
N ARG A 908 18.08 -35.03 41.81
CA ARG A 908 18.08 -36.47 41.47
C ARG A 908 18.44 -37.35 42.67
N ALA A 909 19.27 -36.85 43.58
CA ALA A 909 19.56 -37.49 44.88
C ALA A 909 18.34 -37.48 45.84
N GLY A 910 17.23 -36.86 45.46
CA GLY A 910 15.96 -36.91 46.20
C GLY A 910 15.70 -35.72 47.11
N TYR A 911 16.59 -34.72 47.11
CA TYR A 911 16.40 -33.48 47.84
C TYR A 911 15.50 -32.50 47.08
N ARG A 912 14.93 -31.54 47.83
CA ARG A 912 14.16 -30.42 47.33
C ARG A 912 15.03 -29.18 47.20
N VAL A 913 14.75 -28.39 46.16
CA VAL A 913 15.30 -27.04 45.98
C VAL A 913 14.20 -26.03 46.22
N VAL A 914 14.47 -25.02 47.05
CA VAL A 914 13.53 -23.97 47.48
C VAL A 914 14.00 -22.60 46.98
N TYR A 915 13.07 -21.67 46.75
CA TYR A 915 13.38 -20.30 46.31
C TYR A 915 12.97 -19.27 47.38
N GLU A 916 13.95 -18.60 47.98
CA GLU A 916 13.74 -17.51 48.93
C GLU A 916 13.88 -16.14 48.25
N GLU A 917 12.75 -15.56 47.87
CA GLU A 917 12.69 -14.33 47.08
C GLU A 917 13.13 -13.06 47.82
N ASN A 918 13.15 -13.10 49.17
CA ASN A 918 13.62 -11.97 49.99
C ASN A 918 15.13 -12.01 50.28
N ALA A 919 15.79 -13.15 50.10
CA ALA A 919 17.24 -13.24 50.23
C ALA A 919 17.88 -12.63 48.98
N MET A 920 18.35 -11.38 49.08
CA MET A 920 18.83 -10.62 47.92
C MET A 920 20.36 -10.63 47.80
N ALA A 921 20.83 -10.82 46.56
CA ALA A 921 22.23 -10.63 46.19
C ALA A 921 22.38 -9.67 45.02
N MET A 922 23.46 -8.91 45.05
CA MET A 922 23.77 -7.85 44.10
C MET A 922 25.00 -8.24 43.27
N THR A 923 24.82 -8.34 41.95
CA THR A 923 25.87 -8.69 40.98
C THR A 923 25.98 -7.67 39.85
N GLN A 924 27.08 -7.74 39.07
CA GLN A 924 27.32 -6.90 37.90
C GLN A 924 26.96 -7.61 36.59
N ALA A 925 26.08 -6.99 35.82
CA ALA A 925 25.87 -7.31 34.42
C ALA A 925 27.14 -6.99 33.59
N PRO A 926 27.40 -7.68 32.47
CA PRO A 926 28.45 -7.31 31.53
C PRO A 926 28.29 -5.89 31.01
N HIS A 927 29.40 -5.17 30.83
CA HIS A 927 29.39 -3.77 30.37
C HIS A 927 29.48 -3.66 28.83
N THR A 928 30.04 -4.67 28.16
CA THR A 928 30.18 -4.69 26.71
C THR A 928 29.44 -5.87 26.09
N LEU A 929 29.06 -5.71 24.82
CA LEU A 929 28.41 -6.76 24.05
C LEU A 929 29.26 -8.04 24.00
N GLN A 930 30.57 -7.93 23.80
CA GLN A 930 31.48 -9.08 23.77
C GLN A 930 31.43 -9.91 25.06
N GLN A 931 31.50 -9.23 26.22
CA GLN A 931 31.42 -9.89 27.52
C GLN A 931 30.07 -10.57 27.73
N PHE A 932 28.99 -9.92 27.28
CA PHE A 932 27.65 -10.49 27.31
C PHE A 932 27.54 -11.74 26.44
N MET A 933 28.03 -11.71 25.19
CA MET A 933 27.98 -12.88 24.29
C MET A 933 28.75 -14.07 24.86
N ILE A 934 29.90 -13.84 25.52
CA ILE A 934 30.66 -14.90 26.20
C ILE A 934 29.87 -15.48 27.38
N GLN A 935 29.30 -14.62 28.23
CA GLN A 935 28.46 -15.05 29.35
C GLN A 935 27.28 -15.89 28.88
N ARG A 936 26.56 -15.41 27.86
CA ARG A 936 25.36 -16.06 27.33
C ARG A 936 25.67 -17.40 26.69
N PHE A 937 26.74 -17.46 25.91
CA PHE A 937 27.20 -18.72 25.34
C PHE A 937 27.47 -19.76 26.43
N ARG A 938 28.16 -19.36 27.51
CA ARG A 938 28.44 -20.24 28.65
C ARG A 938 27.15 -20.77 29.29
N TRP A 939 26.16 -19.90 29.49
CA TRP A 939 24.88 -20.29 30.09
C TRP A 939 24.10 -21.23 29.19
N VAL A 940 23.88 -20.88 27.92
CA VAL A 940 23.11 -21.72 26.99
C VAL A 940 23.79 -23.07 26.77
N PHE A 941 25.10 -23.06 26.49
CA PHE A 941 25.86 -24.28 26.27
C PHE A 941 25.92 -25.14 27.54
N GLY A 942 26.17 -24.54 28.70
CA GLY A 942 26.19 -25.23 29.99
C GLY A 942 24.85 -25.90 30.31
N MET A 943 23.73 -25.21 30.08
CA MET A 943 22.40 -25.79 30.28
C MET A 943 22.13 -26.97 29.34
N LEU A 944 22.61 -26.92 28.09
CA LEU A 944 22.53 -28.06 27.16
C LEU A 944 23.38 -29.26 27.65
N GLN A 945 24.59 -28.99 28.15
CA GLN A 945 25.44 -30.03 28.75
C GLN A 945 24.76 -30.67 29.97
N THR A 946 24.21 -29.87 30.88
CA THR A 946 23.48 -30.35 32.07
C THR A 946 22.25 -31.18 31.67
N ALA A 947 21.43 -30.70 30.73
CA ALA A 947 20.27 -31.44 30.23
C ALA A 947 20.67 -32.79 29.62
N TRP A 948 21.76 -32.82 28.84
CA TRP A 948 22.28 -34.06 28.25
C TRP A 948 22.79 -35.03 29.31
N LYS A 949 23.61 -34.56 30.26
CA LYS A 949 24.19 -35.36 31.33
C LYS A 949 23.12 -35.94 32.26
N HIS A 950 22.08 -35.17 32.55
CA HIS A 950 20.99 -35.58 33.43
C HIS A 950 19.75 -36.12 32.69
N ARG A 951 19.83 -36.47 31.40
CA ARG A 951 18.71 -37.00 30.61
C ARG A 951 18.02 -38.23 31.22
N GLY A 952 18.75 -39.03 32.01
CA GLY A 952 18.19 -40.15 32.78
C GLY A 952 17.08 -39.73 33.76
N ALA A 953 17.07 -38.48 34.22
CA ALA A 953 16.03 -37.94 35.10
C ALA A 953 14.62 -37.99 34.49
N VAL A 954 14.50 -38.03 33.16
CA VAL A 954 13.24 -38.22 32.45
C VAL A 954 12.69 -39.63 32.71
N LEU A 955 13.55 -40.64 32.53
CA LEU A 955 13.19 -42.05 32.75
C LEU A 955 12.97 -42.35 34.24
N GLU A 956 13.65 -41.64 35.13
CA GLU A 956 13.46 -41.70 36.59
C GLU A 956 12.14 -41.03 37.04
N GLY A 957 11.39 -40.39 36.15
CA GLY A 957 10.13 -39.70 36.49
C GLY A 957 10.31 -38.50 37.42
N ARG A 958 11.53 -37.94 37.52
CA ARG A 958 11.80 -36.77 38.37
C ARG A 958 11.24 -35.53 37.70
N ALA A 959 10.65 -34.62 38.47
CA ALA A 959 10.07 -33.38 37.94
C ALA A 959 11.09 -32.51 37.17
N ILE A 960 12.35 -32.48 37.62
CA ILE A 960 13.43 -31.79 36.89
C ILE A 960 13.69 -32.39 35.50
N GLY A 961 13.46 -33.70 35.32
CA GLY A 961 13.50 -34.38 34.03
C GLY A 961 12.25 -34.13 33.20
N LEU A 962 11.06 -34.23 33.79
CA LEU A 962 9.78 -34.10 33.08
C LEU A 962 9.42 -32.65 32.70
N PHE A 963 9.92 -31.65 33.42
CA PHE A 963 9.62 -30.24 33.18
C PHE A 963 10.87 -29.40 32.91
N GLY A 964 11.94 -29.61 33.68
CA GLY A 964 13.18 -28.83 33.56
C GLY A 964 13.91 -29.05 32.22
N ILE A 965 14.14 -30.32 31.84
CA ILE A 965 14.81 -30.67 30.58
C ILE A 965 13.99 -30.21 29.35
N PRO A 966 12.68 -30.52 29.24
CA PRO A 966 11.86 -29.98 28.16
C PRO A 966 11.87 -28.46 28.09
N ASN A 967 11.88 -27.75 29.23
CA ASN A 967 11.96 -26.30 29.22
C ASN A 967 13.27 -25.78 28.58
N ILE A 968 14.40 -26.42 28.90
CA ILE A 968 15.71 -26.08 28.30
C ILE A 968 15.73 -26.38 26.80
N LEU A 969 15.23 -27.54 26.38
CA LEU A 969 15.28 -27.98 24.98
C LEU A 969 14.30 -27.22 24.09
N PHE A 970 13.03 -27.09 24.49
CA PHE A 970 12.01 -26.45 23.66
C PHE A 970 12.07 -24.93 23.73
N PHE A 971 12.00 -24.36 24.94
CA PHE A 971 11.89 -22.91 25.12
C PHE A 971 13.25 -22.22 25.20
N GLY A 972 14.26 -22.88 25.76
CA GLY A 972 15.63 -22.37 25.82
C GLY A 972 16.41 -22.53 24.51
N THR A 973 16.00 -23.46 23.63
CA THR A 973 16.79 -23.83 22.43
C THR A 973 15.97 -23.86 21.14
N ALA A 974 15.00 -24.77 21.00
CA ALA A 974 14.29 -25.00 19.73
C ALA A 974 13.51 -23.76 19.24
N LEU A 975 12.71 -23.13 20.11
CA LEU A 975 11.96 -21.92 19.74
C LEU A 975 12.86 -20.74 19.38
N PRO A 976 13.92 -20.41 20.15
CA PRO A 976 14.90 -19.40 19.72
C PRO A 976 15.59 -19.69 18.38
N LEU A 977 15.76 -20.96 17.97
CA LEU A 977 16.29 -21.30 16.64
C LEU A 977 15.29 -21.01 15.51
N LEU A 978 13.99 -21.16 15.77
CA LEU A 978 12.92 -20.89 14.81
C LEU A 978 12.49 -19.41 14.78
N ALA A 979 12.69 -18.68 15.87
CA ALA A 979 12.25 -17.30 16.03
C ALA A 979 12.76 -16.31 14.96
N PRO A 980 13.99 -16.40 14.40
CA PRO A 980 14.39 -15.55 13.28
C PRO A 980 13.49 -15.69 12.04
N LEU A 981 12.98 -16.90 11.78
CA LEU A 981 12.07 -17.13 10.65
C LEU A 981 10.72 -16.45 10.89
N ALA A 982 10.23 -16.47 12.13
CA ALA A 982 9.02 -15.76 12.53
C ALA A 982 9.20 -14.23 12.42
N ASP A 983 10.36 -13.69 12.84
CA ASP A 983 10.67 -12.27 12.71
C ASP A 983 10.74 -11.85 11.23
N LEU A 984 11.33 -12.68 10.35
CA LEU A 984 11.36 -12.42 8.91
C LEU A 984 9.96 -12.52 8.27
N PHE A 985 9.16 -13.51 8.68
CA PHE A 985 7.78 -13.65 8.21
C PHE A 985 6.93 -12.45 8.60
N LEU A 986 7.11 -11.87 9.80
CA LEU A 986 6.47 -10.61 10.18
C LEU A 986 6.86 -9.46 9.25
N LEU A 987 8.16 -9.28 8.99
CA LEU A 987 8.62 -8.20 8.10
C LEU A 987 8.01 -8.36 6.71
N PHE A 988 7.93 -9.59 6.21
CA PHE A 988 7.27 -9.90 4.96
C PHE A 988 5.76 -9.60 5.00
N ALA A 989 5.05 -10.04 6.04
CA ALA A 989 3.62 -9.79 6.20
C ALA A 989 3.31 -8.29 6.30
N VAL A 990 4.08 -7.53 7.07
CA VAL A 990 3.93 -6.06 7.19
C VAL A 990 4.26 -5.37 5.88
N PHE A 991 5.31 -5.81 5.18
CA PHE A 991 5.66 -5.25 3.87
C PHE A 991 4.53 -5.45 2.85
N ASN A 992 3.98 -6.67 2.74
CA ASN A 992 2.84 -6.92 1.86
C ASN A 992 1.59 -6.17 2.31
N LEU A 993 1.32 -6.07 3.62
CA LEU A 993 0.21 -5.28 4.15
C LEU A 993 0.32 -3.80 3.74
N VAL A 994 1.53 -3.23 3.78
CA VAL A 994 1.77 -1.84 3.37
C VAL A 994 1.64 -1.69 1.86
N LEU A 995 2.18 -2.63 1.06
CA LEU A 995 2.01 -2.61 -0.39
C LEU A 995 0.54 -2.72 -0.79
N ASP A 996 -0.21 -3.64 -0.18
CA ASP A 996 -1.65 -3.77 -0.39
C ASP A 996 -2.37 -2.48 0.00
N ALA A 997 -2.01 -1.85 1.12
CA ALA A 997 -2.64 -0.59 1.53
C ALA A 997 -2.34 0.58 0.58
N ILE A 998 -1.17 0.58 -0.08
CA ILE A 998 -0.78 1.60 -1.06
C ILE A 998 -1.48 1.36 -2.39
N HIS A 999 -1.50 0.13 -2.89
CA HIS A 999 -2.09 -0.18 -4.20
C HIS A 999 -3.61 -0.37 -4.14
N HIS A 1000 -4.18 -0.78 -3.01
CA HIS A 1000 -5.62 -1.09 -2.85
C HIS A 1000 -6.31 -0.22 -1.78
N PRO A 1001 -6.28 1.13 -1.89
CA PRO A 1001 -6.85 2.01 -0.88
C PRO A 1001 -8.38 1.86 -0.73
N THR A 1002 -9.07 1.39 -1.76
CA THR A 1002 -10.54 1.27 -1.81
C THR A 1002 -11.07 -0.15 -1.57
N SER A 1003 -10.36 -1.19 -2.01
CA SER A 1003 -10.75 -2.61 -1.86
C SER A 1003 -10.29 -3.24 -0.52
N GLY A 1004 -9.42 -2.55 0.22
CA GLY A 1004 -8.92 -2.99 1.52
C GLY A 1004 -7.72 -3.94 1.40
N VAL A 1005 -7.12 -4.26 2.54
CA VAL A 1005 -5.89 -5.08 2.62
C VAL A 1005 -6.20 -6.57 2.66
N ASN A 1006 -5.30 -7.41 2.10
CA ASN A 1006 -5.47 -8.85 2.14
C ASN A 1006 -5.61 -9.36 3.59
N PRO A 1007 -6.70 -10.07 3.93
CA PRO A 1007 -6.98 -10.49 5.30
C PRO A 1007 -5.93 -11.45 5.86
N THR A 1008 -5.18 -12.15 5.00
CA THR A 1008 -4.11 -13.08 5.39
C THR A 1008 -2.95 -12.33 6.06
N TRP A 1009 -2.49 -11.22 5.47
CA TRP A 1009 -1.41 -10.40 6.03
C TRP A 1009 -1.85 -9.69 7.30
N LEU A 1010 -3.11 -9.22 7.33
CA LEU A 1010 -3.71 -8.64 8.52
C LEU A 1010 -3.77 -9.66 9.67
N TYR A 1011 -4.24 -10.88 9.40
CA TYR A 1011 -4.32 -11.96 10.38
C TYR A 1011 -2.93 -12.40 10.87
N ALA A 1012 -1.96 -12.56 9.98
CA ALA A 1012 -0.57 -12.87 10.33
C ALA A 1012 0.04 -11.81 11.27
N THR A 1013 -0.17 -10.53 10.93
CA THR A 1013 0.29 -9.39 11.75
C THR A 1013 -0.41 -9.37 13.10
N PHE A 1014 -1.74 -9.59 13.13
CA PHE A 1014 -2.52 -9.68 14.35
C PHE A 1014 -2.06 -10.82 15.27
N LEU A 1015 -1.85 -12.03 14.74
CA LEU A 1015 -1.34 -13.17 15.51
C LEU A 1015 0.05 -12.89 16.13
N TYR A 1016 0.92 -12.18 15.40
CA TYR A 1016 2.21 -11.75 15.95
C TYR A 1016 2.04 -10.75 17.09
N LEU A 1017 1.11 -9.79 16.97
CA LEU A 1017 0.78 -8.86 18.05
C LEU A 1017 0.25 -9.60 19.27
N VAL A 1018 -0.62 -10.60 19.10
CA VAL A 1018 -1.10 -11.46 20.20
C VAL A 1018 0.07 -12.17 20.89
N TYR A 1019 1.03 -12.71 20.12
CA TYR A 1019 2.23 -13.32 20.69
C TYR A 1019 3.05 -12.32 21.51
N MET A 1020 3.26 -11.11 21.00
CA MET A 1020 3.97 -10.04 21.72
C MET A 1020 3.23 -9.61 22.99
N MET A 1021 1.91 -9.51 22.93
CA MET A 1021 1.08 -9.19 24.09
C MET A 1021 1.22 -10.24 25.19
N SER A 1022 1.40 -11.52 24.85
CA SER A 1022 1.63 -12.58 25.85
C SER A 1022 2.92 -12.37 26.65
N ASP A 1023 4.00 -11.91 26.02
CA ASP A 1023 5.28 -11.59 26.71
C ASP A 1023 5.11 -10.36 27.63
N ILE A 1024 4.35 -9.36 27.19
CA ILE A 1024 4.05 -8.16 27.98
C ILE A 1024 3.21 -8.51 29.20
N VAL A 1025 2.19 -9.36 29.05
CA VAL A 1025 1.38 -9.85 30.17
C VAL A 1025 2.25 -10.62 31.17
N LEU A 1026 3.12 -11.51 30.70
CA LEU A 1026 4.05 -12.23 31.56
C LEU A 1026 4.98 -11.27 32.32
N ALA A 1027 5.49 -10.23 31.64
CA ALA A 1027 6.31 -9.21 32.27
C ALA A 1027 5.52 -8.41 33.32
N ILE A 1028 4.28 -8.02 33.05
CA ILE A 1028 3.40 -7.34 34.03
C ILE A 1028 3.22 -8.20 35.28
N VAL A 1029 2.94 -9.51 35.11
CA VAL A 1029 2.83 -10.46 36.23
C VAL A 1029 4.14 -10.53 37.01
N ALA A 1030 5.28 -10.66 36.33
CA ALA A 1030 6.60 -10.72 36.97
C ALA A 1030 6.91 -9.46 37.80
N PHE A 1031 6.61 -8.27 37.26
CA PHE A 1031 6.81 -7.01 37.98
C PHE A 1031 5.80 -6.82 39.12
N GLY A 1032 4.57 -7.31 38.98
CA GLY A 1032 3.59 -7.35 40.07
C GLY A 1032 4.09 -8.15 41.28
N LEU A 1033 4.88 -9.19 41.02
CA LEU A 1033 5.49 -10.07 42.01
C LEU A 1033 6.83 -9.55 42.58
N GLU A 1034 7.37 -8.49 41.99
CA GLU A 1034 8.61 -7.81 42.41
C GLU A 1034 8.32 -6.34 42.77
N PRO A 1035 7.53 -6.05 43.83
CA PRO A 1035 7.05 -4.69 44.14
C PRO A 1035 8.17 -3.70 44.50
N ARG A 1036 9.37 -4.22 44.82
CA ARG A 1036 10.57 -3.42 45.13
C ARG A 1036 11.30 -2.94 43.87
N GLU A 1037 10.92 -3.41 42.68
CA GLU A 1037 11.55 -3.04 41.41
C GLU A 1037 10.93 -1.79 40.79
N HIS A 1038 11.76 -0.99 40.11
CA HIS A 1038 11.30 0.20 39.42
C HIS A 1038 10.52 -0.17 38.16
N LYS A 1039 9.22 0.10 38.15
CA LYS A 1039 8.30 -0.26 37.05
C LYS A 1039 8.60 0.42 35.71
N GLY A 1040 9.36 1.52 35.69
CA GLY A 1040 9.82 2.15 34.44
C GLY A 1040 10.72 1.24 33.57
N ILE A 1041 11.24 0.14 34.14
CA ILE A 1041 11.98 -0.88 33.36
C ILE A 1041 11.04 -1.66 32.42
N LEU A 1042 9.75 -1.80 32.77
CA LEU A 1042 8.76 -2.56 31.99
C LEU A 1042 8.60 -2.05 30.55
N PHE A 1043 8.78 -0.74 30.32
CA PHE A 1043 8.75 -0.13 28.99
C PHE A 1043 9.76 -0.78 28.02
N TRP A 1044 10.92 -1.20 28.54
CA TRP A 1044 11.98 -1.81 27.72
C TRP A 1044 11.66 -3.23 27.23
N THR A 1045 10.54 -3.83 27.67
CA THR A 1045 10.08 -5.15 27.22
C THR A 1045 9.77 -5.17 25.72
N VAL A 1046 9.21 -4.08 25.18
CA VAL A 1046 8.94 -3.96 23.73
C VAL A 1046 10.24 -3.97 22.93
N PHE A 1047 11.27 -3.25 23.40
CA PHE A 1047 12.58 -3.19 22.74
C PHE A 1047 13.41 -4.48 22.90
N GLN A 1048 13.16 -5.27 23.95
CA GLN A 1048 13.80 -6.58 24.11
C GLN A 1048 13.57 -7.47 22.88
N ARG A 1049 12.40 -7.31 22.23
CA ARG A 1049 11.99 -8.11 21.07
C ARG A 1049 12.78 -7.86 19.80
N PHE A 1050 13.21 -6.61 19.57
CA PHE A 1050 13.84 -6.17 18.31
C PHE A 1050 15.36 -5.99 18.40
N TYR A 1051 15.94 -6.09 19.61
CA TYR A 1051 17.38 -5.97 19.81
C TYR A 1051 17.98 -7.12 20.63
N TYR A 1052 17.47 -7.34 21.84
CA TYR A 1052 18.07 -8.29 22.79
C TYR A 1052 17.94 -9.73 22.32
N ARG A 1053 16.77 -10.07 21.76
CA ARG A 1053 16.43 -11.43 21.35
C ARG A 1053 17.29 -11.90 20.17
N GLN A 1054 17.61 -11.01 19.23
CA GLN A 1054 18.47 -11.29 18.07
C GLN A 1054 19.89 -11.68 18.51
N LEU A 1055 20.40 -11.04 19.56
CA LEU A 1055 21.67 -11.44 20.18
C LEU A 1055 21.58 -12.86 20.77
N LEU A 1056 20.47 -13.18 21.44
CA LEU A 1056 20.25 -14.52 22.00
C LEU A 1056 20.12 -15.59 20.91
N TYR A 1057 19.47 -15.31 19.77
CA TYR A 1057 19.41 -16.24 18.64
C TYR A 1057 20.81 -16.66 18.21
N PHE A 1058 21.70 -15.69 17.97
CA PHE A 1058 23.08 -15.96 17.58
C PHE A 1058 23.82 -16.82 18.61
N VAL A 1059 23.63 -16.54 19.90
CA VAL A 1059 24.20 -17.35 20.98
C VAL A 1059 23.69 -18.79 20.93
N VAL A 1060 22.39 -19.00 20.76
CA VAL A 1060 21.78 -20.33 20.70
C VAL A 1060 22.28 -21.10 19.48
N PHE A 1061 22.31 -20.50 18.29
CA PHE A 1061 22.89 -21.12 17.09
C PHE A 1061 24.34 -21.56 17.34
N ARG A 1062 25.17 -20.67 17.90
CA ARG A 1062 26.57 -20.98 18.21
C ARG A 1062 26.69 -22.11 19.24
N ALA A 1063 25.88 -22.09 20.29
CA ALA A 1063 25.88 -23.11 21.34
C ALA A 1063 25.48 -24.50 20.79
N VAL A 1064 24.42 -24.56 19.98
CA VAL A 1064 23.96 -25.80 19.35
C VAL A 1064 24.99 -26.35 18.36
N ILE A 1065 25.59 -25.50 17.51
CA ILE A 1065 26.68 -25.93 16.62
C ILE A 1065 27.85 -26.48 17.44
N SER A 1066 28.21 -25.82 18.54
CA SER A 1066 29.30 -26.28 19.41
C SER A 1066 28.97 -27.62 20.07
N ALA A 1067 27.70 -27.84 20.43
CA ALA A 1067 27.23 -29.07 21.06
C ALA A 1067 27.25 -30.24 20.07
N ILE A 1068 26.77 -30.02 18.84
CA ILE A 1068 26.75 -31.03 17.78
C ILE A 1068 28.18 -31.36 17.30
N THR A 1069 29.05 -30.35 17.18
CA THR A 1069 30.43 -30.53 16.70
C THR A 1069 31.41 -31.04 17.76
N GLY A 1070 30.99 -31.17 19.02
CA GLY A 1070 31.84 -31.62 20.11
C GLY A 1070 33.03 -30.69 20.42
N ARG A 1071 32.98 -29.43 19.98
CA ARG A 1071 34.05 -28.45 20.27
C ARG A 1071 34.06 -28.14 21.77
N LEU A 1072 35.15 -28.49 22.45
CA LEU A 1072 35.38 -28.12 23.84
C LEU A 1072 35.52 -26.60 23.93
N ALA A 1073 34.47 -25.93 24.41
CA ALA A 1073 34.54 -24.51 24.69
C ALA A 1073 35.32 -24.29 26.00
N VAL A 1074 36.49 -23.68 25.86
CA VAL A 1074 37.32 -23.27 27.01
C VAL A 1074 36.67 -22.08 27.72
N TRP A 1075 36.76 -22.04 29.05
CA TRP A 1075 36.29 -20.95 29.89
C TRP A 1075 36.82 -19.58 29.40
N GLY A 1076 35.95 -18.78 28.76
CA GLY A 1076 36.27 -17.42 28.31
C GLY A 1076 36.10 -16.42 29.45
N LYS A 1077 37.17 -15.72 29.83
CA LYS A 1077 37.20 -14.78 30.97
C LYS A 1077 36.64 -13.40 30.59
N VAL A 1078 35.85 -12.81 31.50
CA VAL A 1078 35.38 -11.42 31.42
C VAL A 1078 36.30 -10.53 32.27
N ARG A 1079 37.04 -9.59 31.66
CA ARG A 1079 37.86 -8.60 32.40
C ARG A 1079 36.95 -7.56 33.08
N ARG A 1080 37.12 -7.34 34.39
CA ARG A 1080 36.45 -6.28 35.16
C ARG A 1080 37.41 -5.08 35.32
N THR A 1081 36.96 -3.86 35.05
CA THR A 1081 37.86 -2.69 34.83
C THR A 1081 37.68 -1.52 35.79
N GLU A 1082 36.75 -1.53 36.75
CA GLU A 1082 36.50 -0.35 37.61
C GLU A 1082 36.57 -0.65 39.12
N ARG A 1083 37.34 0.14 39.87
CA ARG A 1083 37.18 0.32 41.33
C ARG A 1083 35.91 1.14 41.58
N ARG A 1084 35.01 0.65 42.43
CA ARG A 1084 33.71 1.31 42.71
C ARG A 1084 33.89 2.54 43.61
N ARG A 1085 32.98 3.51 43.49
CA ARG A 1085 32.72 4.52 44.55
C ARG A 1085 31.91 3.87 45.68
N PRO A 1086 32.11 4.27 46.96
CA PRO A 1086 31.33 3.76 48.08
C PRO A 1086 29.84 4.03 47.87
N VAL A 1087 29.00 3.11 48.37
CA VAL A 1087 27.54 3.18 48.33
C VAL A 1087 27.07 4.48 49.01
N ASP A 1088 26.06 5.13 48.43
CA ASP A 1088 25.34 6.22 49.09
C ASP A 1088 24.79 5.71 50.46
N PRO A 1089 25.21 6.29 51.59
CA PRO A 1089 24.72 5.92 52.93
C PRO A 1089 23.19 6.02 53.10
N SER A 1090 22.48 6.62 52.14
CA SER A 1090 21.02 6.76 52.14
C SER A 1090 20.25 5.44 51.92
N TRP A 1091 20.88 4.37 51.41
CA TRP A 1091 20.19 3.09 51.25
C TRP A 1091 20.31 2.23 52.52
N LYS A 1092 19.33 2.37 53.41
CA LYS A 1092 19.04 1.40 54.47
C LYS A 1092 18.17 0.29 53.91
N ALA A 1093 18.45 -0.98 54.25
CA ALA A 1093 17.43 -2.01 54.19
C ALA A 1093 16.18 -1.50 54.94
N PRO A 1094 14.96 -1.59 54.39
CA PRO A 1094 13.80 -0.99 55.05
C PRO A 1094 13.62 -1.62 56.43
N GLU A 1095 13.53 -0.81 57.48
CA GLU A 1095 13.25 -1.26 58.84
C GLU A 1095 12.02 -2.18 58.87
N ARG A 1096 12.08 -3.25 59.68
CA ARG A 1096 10.99 -4.24 59.92
C ARG A 1096 9.60 -3.62 60.20
N ARG A 1097 9.50 -2.33 60.54
CA ARG A 1097 8.26 -1.66 60.96
C ARG A 1097 7.34 -1.16 59.84
N LEU A 1098 7.77 -1.16 58.57
CA LEU A 1098 6.91 -0.72 57.44
C LEU A 1098 5.96 -1.79 56.90
N TRP A 1099 6.03 -3.04 57.40
CA TRP A 1099 5.34 -4.20 56.83
C TRP A 1099 4.00 -4.55 57.50
N GLU A 1100 3.68 -4.00 58.67
CA GLU A 1100 2.37 -4.23 59.32
C GLU A 1100 1.26 -3.26 58.87
N ARG A 1101 1.58 -2.19 58.13
CA ARG A 1101 0.61 -1.10 57.81
C ARG A 1101 -0.06 -1.15 56.43
N ARG A 1102 0.18 -2.16 55.59
CA ARG A 1102 -0.44 -2.26 54.25
C ARG A 1102 -1.29 -3.51 54.06
N ALA A 1103 -2.21 -3.74 55.01
CA ALA A 1103 -3.36 -4.62 54.81
C ALA A 1103 -4.66 -3.83 54.52
N ILE A 1104 -4.58 -2.53 54.23
CA ILE A 1104 -5.76 -1.70 53.94
C ILE A 1104 -5.49 -0.91 52.66
N ASP A 1105 -6.46 -1.00 51.75
CA ASP A 1105 -6.64 -0.29 50.47
C ASP A 1105 -6.47 -1.14 49.20
N LEU A 1106 -7.35 -2.14 49.08
CA LEU A 1106 -7.95 -2.50 47.79
C LEU A 1106 -9.36 -1.90 47.74
N LYS A 1107 -9.45 -0.61 47.36
CA LYS A 1107 -10.69 -0.06 46.79
C LYS A 1107 -10.61 -0.24 45.27
N TRP A 1108 -11.38 -1.20 44.78
CA TRP A 1108 -11.76 -1.33 43.39
C TRP A 1108 -13.06 -0.54 43.24
N GLU A 1109 -13.01 0.62 42.59
CA GLU A 1109 -14.22 1.37 42.21
C GLU A 1109 -14.60 0.95 40.79
N GLY A 1110 -15.70 0.22 40.69
CA GLY A 1110 -16.52 0.09 39.48
C GLY A 1110 -17.91 0.66 39.79
N PRO A 1111 -18.52 1.45 38.88
CA PRO A 1111 -19.78 2.11 39.14
C PRO A 1111 -20.95 1.13 38.98
N GLU A 1112 -22.07 1.52 39.58
CA GLU A 1112 -23.44 1.00 39.41
C GLU A 1112 -24.05 0.23 40.59
N HIS A 1113 -25.21 0.75 40.97
CA HIS A 1113 -26.21 0.23 41.91
C HIS A 1113 -25.96 0.41 43.42
N ARG A 1114 -26.34 1.61 43.89
CA ARG A 1114 -26.87 1.84 45.25
C ARG A 1114 -28.13 0.99 45.45
N HIS A 1115 -28.18 0.17 46.51
CA HIS A 1115 -29.24 0.25 47.55
C HIS A 1115 -29.12 -0.84 48.63
N SER A 1116 -29.46 -0.41 49.85
CA SER A 1116 -29.92 -1.18 51.01
C SER A 1116 -28.87 -1.80 51.95
N VAL A 1117 -28.72 -1.26 53.18
CA VAL A 1117 -29.24 -1.82 54.47
C VAL A 1117 -28.17 -2.69 55.16
N ARG A 1118 -27.73 -2.57 56.43
CA ARG A 1118 -28.09 -1.81 57.64
C ARG A 1118 -26.97 -2.01 58.69
N ARG A 1119 -26.79 -1.00 59.56
CA ARG A 1119 -26.49 -1.03 61.02
C ARG A 1119 -25.35 -1.92 61.56
N ALA A 1120 -24.43 -1.30 62.30
CA ALA A 1120 -24.50 -1.23 63.78
C ALA A 1120 -23.11 -0.90 64.35
N ILE A 1121 -22.85 0.36 64.73
CA ILE A 1121 -21.92 0.65 65.83
C ILE A 1121 -22.54 1.78 66.64
N ASP A 1122 -23.13 1.36 67.75
CA ASP A 1122 -23.72 2.19 68.78
C ASP A 1122 -22.64 2.47 69.84
N ARG A 1123 -22.62 3.72 70.31
CA ARG A 1123 -22.18 4.19 71.65
C ARG A 1123 -20.70 4.58 71.89
N ALA A 1124 -20.54 5.91 71.84
CA ALA A 1124 -20.14 6.77 72.97
C ALA A 1124 -18.62 6.98 73.27
N PRO A 1125 -18.23 8.08 73.93
CA PRO A 1125 -17.93 9.33 73.23
C PRO A 1125 -16.54 9.90 73.57
N ARG A 1126 -16.07 10.79 72.69
CA ARG A 1126 -14.96 11.72 72.93
C ARG A 1126 -15.21 12.56 74.20
N LYS A 1127 -14.16 12.78 74.99
CA LYS A 1127 -13.90 14.09 75.59
C LYS A 1127 -12.47 14.56 75.26
N PRO A 1128 -12.26 15.87 75.15
CA PRO A 1128 -11.15 16.46 74.42
C PRO A 1128 -10.12 17.08 75.37
N ASP A 1129 -9.13 17.71 74.74
CA ASP A 1129 -8.61 19.05 75.04
C ASP A 1129 -7.15 19.16 75.49
N ARG A 1130 -6.49 20.14 74.83
CA ARG A 1130 -5.36 20.97 75.27
C ARG A 1130 -3.97 20.33 75.12
N LYS A 1131 -2.99 20.98 74.50
CA LYS A 1131 -2.78 22.39 74.14
C LYS A 1131 -1.76 22.44 73.01
#